data_AF-A0A3N5IU96-F1
#
_entry.id   AF-A0A3N5IU96-F1
#
_cell.length_a   1.000
_cell.length_b   1.000
_cell.length_c   1.000
_cell.angle_alpha   90.00
_cell.angle_beta   90.00
_cell.angle_gamma   90.00
#
_symmetry.space_group_name_H-M   'P 1'
#
loop_
_entity.id
_entity.type
_entity.pdbx_description
1 polymer ?
#
loop_
_entity_poly.entity_id
_entity_poly.type
_entity_poly.pdbx_seq_one_letter_code
_entity_poly.pdbx_strand_id
1 'polypeptide(L)'
;MRCSPRRPRIGSRSFAPWGVNLCVAFVLGGAITVGGTILPGTTCVWAEELWVARARAVRAAMEQVAASVVTVELIGVTEPAEGEVAADAPTVAVAIDDERHFLASVLAVRGNPTSILLVTPSGRRGVATVVARDEARQIILLRSEEDLGGDEGEVKALRLWEGEATVGQTVIAVGRHAGSQSAAVSTGILSGTDRNWGLALQTDARVSSAFYGGPLVDLRGRVLGIIVPMVPDGGAENDTAWYDSGIAFAIPSAALVRRLPGLMRGEDVRRGLVGIVPKESDPYVESTEIAAVRPRSPAARADLQPGDVVRAIDSVEIRSHREIKQLLGGRDAGETVTLRIARGGEVSEKMVTLADSIPPLVPQRIGITVRQENVPPADAPAAGAPAAEAPQLVAPSEVVVSGTVAGLPADGKLQIGDRIRSLNGNPADDLSALRRQVFSADPEQPLVLVISRDGQPSEVQLRSTAIAMTDPQSFPESLRYASPEDEKWEIREFAMPDIGNAAVLVAPVPTAAGLRAAAVDPRLGLAVLLADPGETDLKRAAETWLEPARTAGMIVCIVAPLAEDRWNPEEIDVPSRLAAAIRQNQDIDPARQVIGGMGSGAGGSLALAAAILRPGSFQGLAIRGDIRPPGIRLRENDPAAPLQLWLMPGEDVEPPKWSEAFPKLGFPVLSGQVDPAAILAWGRSLATL
;
A
#
# COMPACT_ATOMS: atom_id res chain seq x y z
N MET A 1 27.31 -30.39 40.24
CA MET A 1 28.17 -31.60 40.28
C MET A 1 27.75 -32.55 39.17
N ARG A 2 28.74 -32.93 38.35
CA ARG A 2 28.87 -34.03 37.37
C ARG A 2 27.73 -35.05 37.14
N CYS A 3 27.46 -35.26 35.83
CA CYS A 3 27.59 -36.50 35.03
C CYS A 3 26.36 -37.23 34.44
N SER A 4 26.36 -37.24 33.09
CA SER A 4 26.01 -38.31 32.12
C SER A 4 24.55 -38.61 31.76
N PRO A 5 24.21 -38.59 30.45
CA PRO A 5 23.13 -39.37 29.88
C PRO A 5 23.63 -40.57 29.04
N ARG A 6 22.87 -41.67 29.14
CA ARG A 6 23.03 -42.95 28.44
C ARG A 6 22.67 -42.84 26.94
N ARG A 7 23.40 -43.55 26.07
CA ARG A 7 22.99 -43.84 24.68
C ARG A 7 22.17 -45.14 24.62
N PRO A 8 21.13 -45.23 23.76
CA PRO A 8 20.59 -46.51 23.34
C PRO A 8 21.26 -47.01 22.04
N ARG A 9 21.40 -48.34 21.95
CA ARG A 9 21.89 -49.09 20.79
C ARG A 9 20.77 -49.24 19.74
N ILE A 10 21.09 -49.01 18.48
CA ILE A 10 20.28 -49.48 17.33
C ILE A 10 21.16 -50.42 16.49
N GLY A 11 20.56 -51.55 16.13
CA GLY A 11 21.21 -52.74 15.60
C GLY A 11 21.72 -52.63 14.18
N SER A 12 22.76 -53.41 13.94
CA SER A 12 23.37 -53.72 12.66
C SER A 12 22.46 -54.60 11.80
N ARG A 13 22.16 -54.15 10.57
CA ARG A 13 22.00 -55.06 9.43
C ARG A 13 22.76 -54.51 8.21
N SER A 14 23.56 -55.42 7.70
CA SER A 14 24.54 -55.35 6.63
C SER A 14 23.88 -55.24 5.25
N PHE A 15 24.37 -54.30 4.43
CA PHE A 15 24.39 -54.43 2.97
C PHE A 15 25.85 -54.26 2.51
N ALA A 16 26.29 -55.22 1.69
CA ALA A 16 27.64 -55.34 1.17
C ALA A 16 27.92 -54.28 0.08
N PRO A 17 29.20 -53.96 -0.19
CA PRO A 17 29.61 -52.76 -0.92
C PRO A 17 29.71 -53.03 -2.42
N TRP A 18 29.07 -52.21 -3.24
CA TRP A 18 29.45 -52.03 -4.64
C TRP A 18 30.08 -50.64 -4.75
N GLY A 19 31.38 -50.65 -5.04
CA GLY A 19 32.26 -49.50 -4.95
C GLY A 19 31.89 -48.39 -5.92
N VAL A 20 31.75 -47.19 -5.38
CA VAL A 20 31.99 -45.94 -6.11
C VAL A 20 33.12 -45.24 -5.37
N ASN A 21 34.26 -45.14 -6.03
CA ASN A 21 35.44 -44.43 -5.53
C ASN A 21 35.08 -42.95 -5.32
N LEU A 22 34.87 -42.56 -4.07
CA LEU A 22 34.82 -41.18 -3.65
C LEU A 22 36.26 -40.69 -3.49
N CYS A 23 36.81 -40.06 -4.53
CA CYS A 23 38.06 -39.31 -4.41
C CYS A 23 37.80 -38.04 -3.60
N VAL A 24 37.97 -38.11 -2.29
CA VAL A 24 38.15 -36.94 -1.42
C VAL A 24 39.63 -36.54 -1.53
N ALA A 25 39.92 -35.50 -2.30
CA ALA A 25 41.25 -34.89 -2.32
C ALA A 25 41.38 -33.92 -1.14
N PHE A 26 42.01 -34.38 -0.06
CA PHE A 26 42.61 -33.48 0.93
C PHE A 26 43.81 -32.80 0.29
N VAL A 27 43.76 -31.48 0.16
CA VAL A 27 44.95 -30.67 -0.19
C VAL A 27 45.80 -30.53 1.07
N LEU A 28 46.67 -31.50 1.28
CA LEU A 28 47.89 -31.35 2.08
C LEU A 28 49.03 -31.87 1.22
N GLY A 29 50.02 -31.02 0.97
CA GLY A 29 51.18 -31.32 0.16
C GLY A 29 51.87 -32.59 0.66
N GLY A 30 51.72 -33.68 -0.10
CA GLY A 30 52.34 -34.96 0.18
C GLY A 30 52.26 -35.82 -1.07
N ALA A 31 53.40 -35.96 -1.75
CA ALA A 31 53.53 -36.80 -2.92
C ALA A 31 53.30 -38.28 -2.54
N ILE A 32 52.27 -38.91 -3.11
CA ILE A 32 52.13 -40.37 -3.10
C ILE A 32 52.99 -40.90 -4.24
N THR A 33 54.09 -41.55 -3.90
CA THR A 33 54.93 -42.28 -4.84
C THR A 33 54.48 -43.75 -4.84
N VAL A 34 53.90 -44.19 -5.95
CA VAL A 34 53.83 -45.62 -6.30
C VAL A 34 54.54 -45.74 -7.65
N GLY A 35 55.42 -46.74 -7.77
CA GLY A 35 56.49 -46.84 -8.75
C GLY A 35 56.15 -46.42 -10.19
N GLY A 36 57.02 -45.58 -10.75
CA GLY A 36 57.07 -45.26 -12.18
C GLY A 36 56.43 -43.92 -12.54
N THR A 37 57.24 -42.86 -12.53
CA THR A 37 56.99 -41.56 -13.19
C THR A 37 55.83 -40.73 -12.63
N ILE A 38 56.13 -39.83 -11.68
CA ILE A 38 55.27 -38.69 -11.36
C ILE A 38 55.35 -37.73 -12.55
N LEU A 39 54.27 -37.57 -13.32
CA LEU A 39 54.09 -36.42 -14.21
C LEU A 39 53.63 -35.22 -13.36
N PRO A 40 54.47 -34.19 -13.15
CA PRO A 40 54.01 -32.95 -12.54
C PRO A 40 53.35 -32.13 -13.64
N GLY A 41 52.03 -32.26 -13.81
CA GLY A 41 51.37 -31.48 -14.86
C GLY A 41 49.86 -31.62 -14.94
N THR A 42 49.26 -32.74 -14.58
CA THR A 42 47.85 -32.98 -14.95
C THR A 42 46.85 -32.09 -14.21
N THR A 43 46.99 -31.83 -12.90
CA THR A 43 46.00 -31.00 -12.18
C THR A 43 46.09 -29.50 -12.48
N CYS A 44 47.29 -28.98 -12.78
CA CYS A 44 47.48 -27.57 -13.15
C CYS A 44 47.02 -27.30 -14.60
N VAL A 45 47.28 -28.25 -15.51
CA VAL A 45 46.88 -28.16 -16.92
C VAL A 45 45.36 -28.17 -17.09
N TRP A 46 44.62 -28.96 -16.30
CA TRP A 46 43.15 -29.03 -16.43
C TRP A 46 42.44 -27.76 -15.97
N ALA A 47 42.99 -27.07 -14.97
CA ALA A 47 42.49 -25.77 -14.54
C ALA A 47 42.72 -24.69 -15.61
N GLU A 48 43.91 -24.67 -16.21
CA GLU A 48 44.25 -23.75 -17.30
C GLU A 48 43.40 -24.01 -18.55
N GLU A 49 43.22 -25.27 -18.93
CA GLU A 49 42.34 -25.68 -20.04
C GLU A 49 40.88 -25.24 -19.82
N LEU A 50 40.36 -25.35 -18.60
CA LEU A 50 39.02 -24.89 -18.25
C LEU A 50 38.89 -23.36 -18.40
N TRP A 51 39.87 -22.60 -17.90
CA TRP A 51 39.86 -21.13 -18.04
C TRP A 51 39.94 -20.70 -19.50
N VAL A 52 40.79 -21.35 -20.30
CA VAL A 52 40.91 -21.10 -21.73
C VAL A 52 39.61 -21.45 -22.46
N ALA A 53 38.98 -22.57 -22.13
CA ALA A 53 37.69 -22.97 -22.69
C ALA A 53 36.58 -21.98 -22.34
N ARG A 54 36.51 -21.53 -21.08
CA ARG A 54 35.56 -20.50 -20.63
C ARG A 54 35.78 -19.18 -21.37
N ALA A 55 37.02 -18.72 -21.48
CA ALA A 55 37.34 -17.49 -22.21
C ALA A 55 36.98 -17.58 -23.70
N ARG A 56 37.18 -18.74 -24.32
CA ARG A 56 36.76 -19.01 -25.70
C ARG A 56 35.24 -18.97 -25.83
N ALA A 57 34.51 -19.58 -24.91
CA ALA A 57 33.04 -19.57 -24.90
C ALA A 57 32.48 -18.16 -24.71
N VAL A 58 33.06 -17.36 -23.79
CA VAL A 58 32.67 -15.95 -23.61
C VAL A 58 32.88 -15.15 -24.89
N ARG A 59 34.03 -15.28 -25.56
CA ARG A 59 34.27 -14.60 -26.85
C ARG A 59 33.27 -15.02 -27.92
N ALA A 60 33.00 -16.32 -28.05
CA ALA A 60 32.04 -16.83 -29.03
C ALA A 60 30.59 -16.38 -28.75
N ALA A 61 30.21 -16.23 -27.48
CA ALA A 61 28.93 -15.64 -27.10
C ALA A 61 28.88 -14.15 -27.47
N MET A 62 29.95 -13.40 -27.18
CA MET A 62 30.06 -11.97 -27.49
C MET A 62 30.00 -11.68 -29.00
N GLU A 63 30.65 -12.50 -29.83
CA GLU A 63 30.59 -12.38 -31.29
C GLU A 63 29.16 -12.46 -31.85
N GLN A 64 28.25 -13.16 -31.16
CA GLN A 64 26.86 -13.29 -31.56
C GLN A 64 25.99 -12.10 -31.13
N VAL A 65 26.30 -11.47 -29.98
CA VAL A 65 25.36 -10.54 -29.32
C VAL A 65 25.84 -9.08 -29.30
N ALA A 66 27.15 -8.81 -29.44
CA ALA A 66 27.70 -7.47 -29.28
C ALA A 66 27.18 -6.45 -30.31
N ALA A 67 26.90 -6.90 -31.53
CA ALA A 67 26.38 -6.08 -32.61
C ALA A 67 24.93 -5.65 -32.38
N SER A 68 24.16 -6.39 -31.58
CA SER A 68 22.76 -6.09 -31.27
C SER A 68 22.60 -4.99 -30.22
N VAL A 69 23.67 -4.67 -29.49
CA VAL A 69 23.64 -3.76 -28.33
C VAL A 69 24.11 -2.37 -28.74
N VAL A 70 23.18 -1.41 -28.69
CA VAL A 70 23.39 0.01 -29.02
C VAL A 70 23.35 0.85 -27.74
N THR A 71 24.00 2.01 -27.76
CA THR A 71 23.90 2.98 -26.67
C THR A 71 22.65 3.85 -26.84
N VAL A 72 22.02 4.23 -25.74
CA VAL A 72 20.90 5.18 -25.70
C VAL A 72 21.41 6.52 -25.15
N GLU A 73 21.37 7.56 -25.98
CA GLU A 73 21.69 8.94 -25.62
C GLU A 73 20.38 9.75 -25.49
N LEU A 74 20.23 10.49 -24.38
CA LEU A 74 19.03 11.28 -24.08
C LEU A 74 19.32 12.78 -24.27
N ILE A 75 18.38 13.50 -24.88
CA ILE A 75 18.48 14.96 -25.10
C ILE A 75 17.33 15.67 -24.39
N GLY A 76 17.63 16.78 -23.71
CA GLY A 76 16.61 17.69 -23.16
C GLY A 76 15.88 17.15 -21.95
N VAL A 77 16.59 16.47 -21.05
CA VAL A 77 16.04 15.95 -19.79
C VAL A 77 15.69 17.12 -18.86
N THR A 78 14.41 17.28 -18.54
CA THR A 78 13.87 18.45 -17.82
C THR A 78 14.02 18.37 -16.30
N GLU A 79 14.25 17.17 -15.74
CA GLU A 79 14.39 16.96 -14.30
C GLU A 79 15.57 16.02 -14.02
N PRO A 80 16.45 16.31 -13.05
CA PRO A 80 17.38 15.31 -12.57
C PRO A 80 16.55 14.19 -11.90
N ALA A 81 16.58 12.99 -12.47
CA ALA A 81 16.07 11.79 -11.83
C ALA A 81 16.63 11.68 -10.40
N GLU A 82 15.77 11.49 -9.40
CA GLU A 82 16.22 11.17 -8.04
C GLU A 82 16.92 9.80 -8.04
N GLY A 83 18.22 9.79 -7.70
CA GLY A 83 19.05 8.57 -7.66
C GLY A 83 20.54 8.85 -7.82
N GLU A 84 21.39 7.82 -7.63
CA GLU A 84 22.85 7.93 -7.84
C GLU A 84 23.25 7.97 -9.32
N VAL A 85 22.34 7.61 -10.22
CA VAL A 85 22.54 7.66 -11.67
C VAL A 85 22.00 8.99 -12.19
N ALA A 86 22.86 9.80 -12.79
CA ALA A 86 22.47 11.05 -13.43
C ALA A 86 21.38 10.80 -14.50
N ALA A 87 20.44 11.72 -14.63
CA ALA A 87 19.27 11.58 -15.53
C ALA A 87 19.65 11.48 -17.01
N ASP A 88 20.87 11.87 -17.36
CA ASP A 88 21.49 11.81 -18.68
C ASP A 88 22.49 10.65 -18.81
N ALA A 89 22.62 9.77 -17.80
CA ALA A 89 23.56 8.67 -17.84
C ALA A 89 23.22 7.73 -19.02
N PRO A 90 24.20 7.44 -19.89
CA PRO A 90 23.98 6.62 -21.06
C PRO A 90 23.58 5.20 -20.64
N THR A 91 22.48 4.72 -21.20
CA THR A 91 21.99 3.35 -21.04
C THR A 91 22.17 2.59 -22.35
N VAL A 92 21.66 1.37 -22.45
CA VAL A 92 21.73 0.58 -23.68
C VAL A 92 20.36 0.09 -24.11
N ALA A 93 20.26 -0.26 -25.39
CA ALA A 93 19.12 -0.96 -25.96
C ALA A 93 19.60 -2.13 -26.81
N VAL A 94 18.76 -3.14 -26.98
CA VAL A 94 19.05 -4.30 -27.82
C VAL A 94 18.08 -4.40 -28.98
N ALA A 95 18.60 -4.54 -30.20
CA ALA A 95 17.80 -4.81 -31.39
C ALA A 95 17.17 -6.20 -31.29
N ILE A 96 15.87 -6.30 -31.56
CA ILE A 96 15.11 -7.56 -31.42
C ILE A 96 14.51 -8.09 -32.72
N ASP A 97 14.45 -7.26 -33.76
CA ASP A 97 13.97 -7.63 -35.09
C ASP A 97 14.61 -6.77 -36.18
N ASP A 98 14.30 -7.11 -37.43
CA ASP A 98 14.71 -6.37 -38.62
C ASP A 98 13.77 -5.17 -38.92
N GLU A 99 12.71 -4.99 -38.12
CA GLU A 99 11.72 -3.91 -38.24
C GLU A 99 12.08 -2.67 -37.41
N ARG A 100 13.35 -2.59 -36.98
CA ARG A 100 13.96 -1.46 -36.25
C ARG A 100 13.42 -1.31 -34.83
N HIS A 101 12.98 -2.40 -34.20
CA HIS A 101 12.58 -2.39 -32.81
C HIS A 101 13.73 -2.73 -31.86
N PHE A 102 13.74 -2.03 -30.73
CA PHE A 102 14.74 -2.17 -29.69
C PHE A 102 14.08 -2.29 -28.32
N LEU A 103 14.56 -3.21 -27.49
CA LEU A 103 14.21 -3.24 -26.07
C LEU A 103 15.20 -2.39 -25.29
N ALA A 104 14.70 -1.54 -24.41
CA ALA A 104 15.52 -0.76 -23.49
C ALA A 104 14.92 -0.79 -22.07
N SER A 105 15.69 -0.32 -21.10
CA SER A 105 15.21 -0.09 -19.74
C SER A 105 14.35 1.18 -19.69
N VAL A 106 13.38 1.23 -18.77
CA VAL A 106 12.57 2.44 -18.51
C VAL A 106 13.41 3.65 -18.08
N LEU A 107 14.68 3.46 -17.66
CA LEU A 107 15.61 4.56 -17.40
C LEU A 107 15.71 5.53 -18.58
N ALA A 108 15.61 5.03 -19.81
CA ALA A 108 15.68 5.84 -21.02
C ALA A 108 14.54 6.89 -21.14
N VAL A 109 13.50 6.80 -20.30
CA VAL A 109 12.35 7.72 -20.33
C VAL A 109 12.06 8.40 -18.99
N ARG A 110 12.81 8.11 -17.91
CA ARG A 110 12.53 8.67 -16.57
C ARG A 110 12.65 10.19 -16.52
N GLY A 111 13.60 10.76 -17.25
CA GLY A 111 13.84 12.21 -17.30
C GLY A 111 12.93 12.99 -18.26
N ASN A 112 11.90 12.35 -18.82
CA ASN A 112 11.05 12.90 -19.89
C ASN A 112 11.88 13.58 -21.00
N PRO A 113 12.82 12.86 -21.63
CA PRO A 113 13.71 13.46 -22.61
C PRO A 113 12.93 13.99 -23.81
N THR A 114 13.35 15.14 -24.33
CA THR A 114 12.83 15.70 -25.59
C THR A 114 13.10 14.76 -26.77
N SER A 115 14.22 14.04 -26.77
CA SER A 115 14.56 13.07 -27.82
C SER A 115 15.39 11.91 -27.29
N ILE A 116 15.18 10.73 -27.86
CA ILE A 116 15.94 9.51 -27.58
C ILE A 116 16.73 9.17 -28.83
N LEU A 117 18.05 9.02 -28.69
CA LEU A 117 18.94 8.63 -29.78
C LEU A 117 19.53 7.24 -29.53
N LEU A 118 19.44 6.38 -30.55
CA LEU A 118 20.13 5.09 -30.59
C LEU A 118 21.46 5.25 -31.32
N VAL A 119 22.55 4.89 -30.66
CA VAL A 119 23.91 5.01 -31.18
C VAL A 119 24.50 3.62 -31.38
N THR A 120 24.69 3.27 -32.64
CA THR A 120 25.28 2.00 -33.06
C THR A 120 26.75 1.88 -32.65
N PRO A 121 27.34 0.66 -32.71
CA PRO A 121 28.75 0.48 -32.41
C PRO A 121 29.67 1.37 -33.25
N SER A 122 29.35 1.60 -34.54
CA SER A 122 30.12 2.44 -35.46
C SER A 122 30.06 3.93 -35.13
N GLY A 123 29.09 4.35 -34.31
CA GLY A 123 28.81 5.76 -33.98
C GLY A 123 27.68 6.37 -34.82
N ARG A 124 27.07 5.61 -35.74
CA ARG A 124 25.86 6.05 -36.43
C ARG A 124 24.71 6.23 -35.43
N ARG A 125 23.95 7.32 -35.59
CA ARG A 125 22.84 7.69 -34.71
C ARG A 125 21.50 7.55 -35.44
N GLY A 126 20.48 7.12 -34.71
CA GLY A 126 19.10 7.17 -35.16
C GLY A 126 18.16 7.71 -34.08
N VAL A 127 17.16 8.48 -34.46
CA VAL A 127 16.11 8.95 -33.57
C VAL A 127 15.16 7.80 -33.28
N ALA A 128 14.79 7.63 -32.01
CA ALA A 128 13.85 6.60 -31.60
C ALA A 128 12.63 7.19 -30.87
N THR A 129 11.50 6.54 -31.08
CA THR A 129 10.23 6.82 -30.39
C THR A 129 9.86 5.63 -29.52
N VAL A 130 9.14 5.91 -28.43
CA VAL A 130 8.57 4.87 -27.57
C VAL A 130 7.32 4.32 -28.24
N VAL A 131 7.30 3.03 -28.54
CA VAL A 131 6.13 2.33 -29.09
C VAL A 131 5.18 1.90 -27.97
N ALA A 132 5.72 1.26 -26.94
CA ALA A 132 4.98 0.76 -25.78
C ALA A 132 5.89 0.60 -24.57
N ARG A 133 5.29 0.49 -23.39
CA ARG A 133 5.95 0.34 -22.09
C ARG A 133 5.42 -0.90 -21.38
N ASP A 134 6.33 -1.70 -20.84
CA ASP A 134 6.01 -2.69 -19.81
C ASP A 134 6.48 -2.14 -18.45
N GLU A 135 5.56 -1.43 -17.79
CA GLU A 135 5.83 -0.77 -16.50
C GLU A 135 6.11 -1.81 -15.40
N ALA A 136 5.45 -2.96 -15.46
CA ALA A 136 5.62 -4.04 -14.49
C ALA A 136 7.06 -4.59 -14.52
N ARG A 137 7.69 -4.59 -15.70
CA ARG A 137 9.03 -5.16 -15.92
C ARG A 137 10.12 -4.13 -16.14
N GLN A 138 9.80 -2.84 -16.07
CA GLN A 138 10.74 -1.74 -16.28
C GLN A 138 11.39 -1.79 -17.69
N ILE A 139 10.63 -2.23 -18.69
CA ILE A 139 11.07 -2.36 -20.09
C ILE A 139 10.28 -1.40 -20.98
N ILE A 140 10.93 -0.85 -21.99
CA ILE A 140 10.28 -0.09 -23.06
C ILE A 140 10.63 -0.69 -24.41
N LEU A 141 9.66 -0.64 -25.33
CA LEU A 141 9.89 -0.92 -26.75
C LEU A 141 10.10 0.40 -27.47
N LEU A 142 11.27 0.53 -28.09
CA LEU A 142 11.63 1.66 -28.93
C LEU A 142 11.56 1.26 -30.40
N ARG A 143 11.28 2.23 -31.27
CA ARG A 143 11.40 2.09 -32.72
C ARG A 143 12.27 3.21 -33.27
N SER A 144 13.30 2.84 -34.03
CA SER A 144 14.15 3.81 -34.74
C SER A 144 13.46 4.29 -36.02
N GLU A 145 13.58 5.57 -36.33
CA GLU A 145 13.15 6.11 -37.61
C GLU A 145 14.08 5.65 -38.75
N GLU A 146 15.39 5.63 -38.47
CA GLU A 146 16.44 5.20 -39.39
C GLU A 146 16.69 3.69 -39.35
N ASP A 147 17.08 3.15 -40.50
CA ASP A 147 17.46 1.75 -40.62
C ASP A 147 18.88 1.48 -40.11
N LEU A 148 19.03 1.25 -38.81
CA LEU A 148 20.35 0.99 -38.22
C LEU A 148 20.93 -0.40 -38.58
N GLY A 149 20.17 -1.26 -39.28
CA GLY A 149 20.54 -2.62 -39.64
C GLY A 149 20.71 -2.93 -41.13
N GLY A 150 20.41 -1.98 -42.04
CA GLY A 150 20.41 -2.12 -43.52
C GLY A 150 21.72 -2.59 -44.18
N ASP A 151 21.86 -2.47 -45.51
CA ASP A 151 22.84 -3.16 -46.41
C ASP A 151 24.31 -3.37 -45.95
N GLU A 152 24.81 -2.65 -44.94
CA GLU A 152 26.15 -2.83 -44.33
C GLU A 152 26.14 -3.63 -42.99
N GLY A 153 24.97 -3.96 -42.43
CA GLY A 153 24.77 -4.96 -41.38
C GLY A 153 25.37 -4.66 -40.00
N GLU A 154 25.43 -3.38 -39.60
CA GLU A 154 26.12 -2.96 -38.36
C GLU A 154 25.41 -3.41 -37.08
N VAL A 155 24.08 -3.34 -37.05
CA VAL A 155 23.24 -3.82 -35.93
C VAL A 155 22.46 -5.04 -36.38
N LYS A 156 22.57 -6.13 -35.62
CA LYS A 156 21.87 -7.39 -35.91
C LYS A 156 20.80 -7.63 -34.86
N ALA A 157 19.61 -8.02 -35.30
CA ALA A 157 18.55 -8.45 -34.39
C ALA A 157 18.99 -9.65 -33.56
N LEU A 158 18.74 -9.58 -32.25
CA LEU A 158 19.01 -10.67 -31.34
C LEU A 158 17.76 -11.51 -31.13
N ARG A 159 17.93 -12.84 -31.19
CA ARG A 159 16.84 -13.78 -30.89
C ARG A 159 16.71 -13.99 -29.39
N LEU A 160 15.57 -13.58 -28.83
CA LEU A 160 15.19 -13.93 -27.46
C LEU A 160 14.96 -15.45 -27.34
N TRP A 161 15.38 -16.01 -26.21
CA TRP A 161 15.27 -17.44 -25.94
C TRP A 161 14.07 -17.74 -25.04
N GLU A 162 13.30 -18.79 -25.34
CA GLU A 162 12.08 -19.14 -24.60
C GLU A 162 12.30 -20.23 -23.53
N GLY A 163 13.53 -20.74 -23.39
CA GLY A 163 13.81 -21.80 -22.43
C GLY A 163 14.03 -21.31 -21.00
N GLU A 164 14.19 -22.26 -20.08
CA GLU A 164 14.34 -21.98 -18.66
C GLU A 164 15.80 -21.74 -18.26
N ALA A 165 16.04 -20.65 -17.53
CA ALA A 165 17.36 -20.34 -16.99
C ALA A 165 17.67 -21.24 -15.77
N THR A 166 18.88 -21.77 -15.68
CA THR A 166 19.29 -22.70 -14.61
C THR A 166 20.15 -21.99 -13.57
N VAL A 167 19.74 -22.00 -12.29
CA VAL A 167 20.52 -21.41 -11.19
C VAL A 167 21.90 -22.09 -11.09
N GLY A 168 22.94 -21.29 -10.89
CA GLY A 168 24.33 -21.72 -10.86
C GLY A 168 25.03 -21.75 -12.22
N GLN A 169 24.31 -21.55 -13.34
CA GLN A 169 24.95 -21.46 -14.65
C GLN A 169 25.74 -20.15 -14.80
N THR A 170 26.84 -20.20 -15.55
CA THR A 170 27.60 -18.99 -15.90
C THR A 170 26.78 -18.09 -16.82
N VAL A 171 26.74 -16.81 -16.49
CA VAL A 171 26.08 -15.77 -17.28
C VAL A 171 27.05 -14.66 -17.65
N ILE A 172 26.72 -13.96 -18.73
CA ILE A 172 27.47 -12.86 -19.30
C ILE A 172 26.48 -11.70 -19.46
N ALA A 173 26.70 -10.63 -18.72
CA ALA A 173 26.02 -9.36 -18.91
C ALA A 173 26.75 -8.57 -20.00
N VAL A 174 25.98 -8.04 -20.95
CA VAL A 174 26.50 -7.28 -22.09
C VAL A 174 25.94 -5.87 -22.07
N GLY A 175 26.83 -4.90 -22.15
CA GLY A 175 26.50 -3.48 -22.14
C GLY A 175 27.38 -2.69 -23.09
N ARG A 176 27.32 -1.36 -23.00
CA ARG A 176 28.13 -0.44 -23.80
C ARG A 176 28.20 0.92 -23.11
N HIS A 177 29.41 1.47 -23.00
CA HIS A 177 29.62 2.83 -22.49
C HIS A 177 29.41 3.85 -23.62
N ALA A 178 29.00 5.08 -23.27
CA ALA A 178 28.93 6.16 -24.27
C ALA A 178 30.26 6.38 -24.98
N GLY A 179 30.18 6.62 -26.29
CA GLY A 179 31.35 6.80 -27.16
C GLY A 179 32.22 5.54 -27.38
N SER A 180 31.86 4.39 -26.82
CA SER A 180 32.64 3.15 -26.97
C SER A 180 32.20 2.31 -28.19
N GLN A 181 33.16 2.04 -29.07
CA GLN A 181 33.03 1.09 -30.19
C GLN A 181 32.97 -0.37 -29.71
N SER A 182 33.54 -0.67 -28.54
CA SER A 182 33.54 -2.01 -27.94
C SER A 182 32.43 -2.18 -26.90
N ALA A 183 31.81 -3.36 -26.88
CA ALA A 183 30.86 -3.74 -25.84
C ALA A 183 31.56 -3.94 -24.49
N ALA A 184 30.88 -3.56 -23.40
CA ALA A 184 31.27 -3.88 -22.04
C ALA A 184 30.77 -5.30 -21.70
N VAL A 185 31.62 -6.07 -21.01
CA VAL A 185 31.33 -7.47 -20.67
C VAL A 185 31.57 -7.69 -19.19
N SER A 186 30.61 -8.31 -18.52
CA SER A 186 30.73 -8.72 -17.12
C SER A 186 30.22 -10.15 -16.98
N THR A 187 30.97 -11.00 -16.29
CA THR A 187 30.60 -12.42 -16.11
C THR A 187 30.27 -12.71 -14.67
N GLY A 188 29.25 -13.53 -14.44
CA GLY A 188 28.84 -14.01 -13.13
C GLY A 188 28.17 -15.37 -13.22
N ILE A 189 27.34 -15.68 -12.24
CA ILE A 189 26.42 -16.81 -12.22
C ILE A 189 24.98 -16.32 -12.15
N LEU A 190 24.04 -17.16 -12.58
CA LEU A 190 22.64 -16.97 -12.24
C LEU A 190 22.42 -17.38 -10.78
N SER A 191 22.19 -16.40 -9.90
CA SER A 191 22.07 -16.59 -8.45
C SER A 191 20.66 -16.97 -8.01
N GLY A 192 19.64 -16.71 -8.83
CA GLY A 192 18.27 -17.09 -8.52
C GLY A 192 17.29 -16.78 -9.65
N THR A 193 16.15 -17.45 -9.61
CA THR A 193 14.98 -17.16 -10.43
C THR A 193 13.85 -16.64 -9.54
N ASP A 194 12.76 -16.20 -10.17
CA ASP A 194 11.50 -15.84 -9.51
C ASP A 194 11.64 -14.75 -8.43
N ARG A 195 12.60 -13.83 -8.62
CA ARG A 195 12.78 -12.65 -7.77
C ARG A 195 11.75 -11.59 -8.11
N ASN A 196 11.58 -10.64 -7.19
CA ASN A 196 10.64 -9.53 -7.32
C ASN A 196 9.23 -9.99 -7.74
N TRP A 197 8.64 -10.85 -6.91
CA TRP A 197 7.32 -11.46 -7.17
C TRP A 197 7.24 -12.28 -8.47
N GLY A 198 8.30 -13.04 -8.80
CA GLY A 198 8.31 -13.90 -9.98
C GLY A 198 8.69 -13.20 -11.30
N LEU A 199 9.04 -11.91 -11.26
CA LEU A 199 9.29 -11.13 -12.47
C LEU A 199 10.74 -11.17 -12.96
N ALA A 200 11.70 -11.50 -12.09
CA ALA A 200 13.11 -11.27 -12.36
C ALA A 200 14.02 -12.49 -12.12
N LEU A 201 15.03 -12.60 -12.98
CA LEU A 201 16.26 -13.36 -12.77
C LEU A 201 17.22 -12.54 -11.91
N GLN A 202 18.01 -13.20 -11.08
CA GLN A 202 19.08 -12.57 -10.30
C GLN A 202 20.45 -13.11 -10.71
N THR A 203 21.44 -12.24 -10.81
CA THR A 203 22.84 -12.59 -11.05
C THR A 203 23.76 -11.78 -10.14
N ASP A 204 24.96 -12.30 -9.91
CA ASP A 204 26.08 -11.61 -9.26
C ASP A 204 27.03 -10.92 -10.27
N ALA A 205 26.72 -10.96 -11.58
CA ALA A 205 27.45 -10.20 -12.57
C ALA A 205 27.41 -8.71 -12.21
N ARG A 206 28.56 -8.05 -12.22
CA ARG A 206 28.67 -6.62 -11.91
C ARG A 206 28.13 -5.80 -13.06
N VAL A 207 27.08 -5.02 -12.81
CA VAL A 207 26.40 -4.20 -13.82
C VAL A 207 26.33 -2.75 -13.37
N SER A 208 26.24 -1.86 -14.35
CA SER A 208 26.09 -0.40 -14.22
C SER A 208 24.99 0.11 -15.14
N SER A 209 24.77 1.42 -15.17
CA SER A 209 23.88 2.06 -16.15
C SER A 209 24.17 1.64 -17.60
N ALA A 210 25.44 1.40 -17.92
CA ALA A 210 25.91 0.93 -19.23
C ALA A 210 25.41 -0.48 -19.63
N PHE A 211 24.76 -1.21 -18.72
CA PHE A 211 24.21 -2.54 -18.96
C PHE A 211 22.68 -2.57 -18.93
N TYR A 212 22.02 -1.55 -18.38
CA TYR A 212 20.56 -1.52 -18.29
C TYR A 212 19.92 -1.36 -19.67
N GLY A 213 19.04 -2.30 -20.02
CA GLY A 213 18.48 -2.52 -21.35
C GLY A 213 19.29 -3.50 -22.22
N GLY A 214 20.45 -3.96 -21.73
CA GLY A 214 21.32 -4.92 -22.41
C GLY A 214 20.98 -6.37 -22.08
N PRO A 215 21.44 -7.34 -22.89
CA PRO A 215 21.10 -8.74 -22.67
C PRO A 215 21.98 -9.40 -21.59
N LEU A 216 21.35 -10.26 -20.79
CA LEU A 216 22.01 -11.27 -19.96
C LEU A 216 22.00 -12.59 -20.73
N VAL A 217 23.17 -13.15 -21.03
CA VAL A 217 23.29 -14.34 -21.89
C VAL A 217 24.07 -15.46 -21.20
N ASP A 218 23.89 -16.69 -21.67
CA ASP A 218 24.71 -17.83 -21.22
C ASP A 218 25.99 -18.02 -22.08
N LEU A 219 26.81 -19.02 -21.73
CA LEU A 219 28.03 -19.36 -22.48
C LEU A 219 27.79 -19.81 -23.93
N ARG A 220 26.53 -20.07 -24.33
CA ARG A 220 26.16 -20.43 -25.71
C ARG A 220 25.66 -19.22 -26.50
N GLY A 221 25.60 -18.04 -25.89
CA GLY A 221 25.01 -16.84 -26.50
C GLY A 221 23.48 -16.81 -26.46
N ARG A 222 22.82 -17.70 -25.70
CA ARG A 222 21.36 -17.68 -25.55
C ARG A 222 20.98 -16.56 -24.59
N VAL A 223 20.02 -15.74 -24.98
CA VAL A 223 19.59 -14.60 -24.17
C VAL A 223 18.60 -15.03 -23.11
N LEU A 224 19.05 -14.99 -21.87
CA LEU A 224 18.27 -15.36 -20.69
C LEU A 224 17.32 -14.25 -20.25
N GLY A 225 17.67 -12.99 -20.52
CA GLY A 225 16.85 -11.85 -20.16
C GLY A 225 17.46 -10.50 -20.51
N ILE A 226 16.74 -9.43 -20.17
CA ILE A 226 17.18 -8.04 -20.35
C ILE A 226 17.42 -7.42 -18.98
N ILE A 227 18.60 -6.83 -18.78
CA ILE A 227 19.05 -6.30 -17.50
C ILE A 227 18.30 -5.00 -17.20
N VAL A 228 17.76 -4.87 -15.98
CA VAL A 228 16.99 -3.69 -15.55
C VAL A 228 17.42 -3.24 -14.16
N PRO A 229 17.33 -1.94 -13.84
CA PRO A 229 17.45 -1.48 -12.47
C PRO A 229 16.23 -1.96 -11.71
N MET A 230 16.44 -2.59 -10.56
CA MET A 230 15.35 -3.10 -9.74
C MET A 230 15.81 -3.18 -8.30
N VAL A 231 15.04 -2.55 -7.41
CA VAL A 231 15.20 -2.66 -5.97
C VAL A 231 13.94 -3.32 -5.41
N PRO A 232 14.05 -4.48 -4.74
CA PRO A 232 12.90 -5.08 -4.07
C PRO A 232 12.32 -4.15 -2.99
N ASP A 233 11.02 -4.25 -2.74
CA ASP A 233 10.33 -3.50 -1.66
C ASP A 233 11.13 -3.52 -0.34
N GLY A 234 11.49 -2.33 0.16
CA GLY A 234 12.25 -2.16 1.41
C GLY A 234 13.77 -2.33 1.28
N GLY A 235 14.30 -2.46 0.06
CA GLY A 235 15.73 -2.70 -0.20
C GLY A 235 16.63 -1.46 -0.25
N ALA A 236 16.16 -0.32 -0.76
CA ALA A 236 16.86 0.96 -0.77
C ALA A 236 15.93 2.12 -1.15
N GLU A 237 16.40 3.36 -1.04
CA GLU A 237 15.61 4.58 -1.28
C GLU A 237 15.31 4.84 -2.77
N ASN A 238 16.10 4.30 -3.71
CA ASN A 238 15.86 4.44 -5.15
C ASN A 238 16.23 3.16 -5.92
N ASP A 239 15.65 2.96 -7.12
CA ASP A 239 15.78 1.73 -7.92
C ASP A 239 17.20 1.45 -8.45
N THR A 240 18.10 2.42 -8.34
CA THR A 240 19.50 2.32 -8.79
C THR A 240 20.49 2.13 -7.64
N ALA A 241 20.04 2.24 -6.39
CA ALA A 241 20.90 2.24 -5.21
C ALA A 241 21.66 0.91 -4.98
N TRP A 242 21.29 -0.15 -5.69
CA TRP A 242 21.97 -1.45 -5.65
C TRP A 242 23.02 -1.60 -6.76
N TYR A 243 23.35 -0.53 -7.46
CA TYR A 243 24.46 -0.48 -8.40
C TYR A 243 25.76 -1.03 -7.76
N ASP A 244 26.44 -1.95 -8.45
CA ASP A 244 27.69 -2.59 -8.00
C ASP A 244 27.65 -3.31 -6.63
N SER A 245 26.45 -3.62 -6.11
CA SER A 245 26.26 -4.34 -4.84
C SER A 245 26.59 -5.85 -4.92
N GLY A 246 26.86 -6.37 -6.12
CA GLY A 246 26.92 -7.81 -6.39
C GLY A 246 25.55 -8.48 -6.54
N ILE A 247 24.48 -7.70 -6.67
CA ILE A 247 23.13 -8.18 -6.98
C ILE A 247 22.59 -7.39 -8.17
N ALA A 248 22.28 -8.10 -9.26
CA ALA A 248 21.71 -7.52 -10.47
C ALA A 248 20.48 -8.33 -10.91
N PHE A 249 19.56 -7.66 -11.59
CA PHE A 249 18.31 -8.25 -12.05
C PHE A 249 18.17 -8.18 -13.57
N ALA A 250 17.52 -9.22 -14.13
CA ALA A 250 17.13 -9.24 -15.53
C ALA A 250 15.72 -9.79 -15.70
N ILE A 251 14.95 -9.22 -16.62
CA ILE A 251 13.62 -9.71 -16.99
C ILE A 251 13.79 -10.94 -17.89
N PRO A 252 13.20 -12.10 -17.56
CA PRO A 252 13.34 -13.31 -18.37
C PRO A 252 12.91 -13.09 -19.83
N SER A 253 13.73 -13.53 -20.76
CA SER A 253 13.47 -13.44 -22.20
C SER A 253 12.18 -14.16 -22.60
N ALA A 254 11.91 -15.33 -22.03
CA ALA A 254 10.65 -16.05 -22.24
C ALA A 254 9.41 -15.21 -21.85
N ALA A 255 9.52 -14.36 -20.82
CA ALA A 255 8.45 -13.47 -20.42
C ALA A 255 8.25 -12.30 -21.40
N LEU A 256 9.33 -11.84 -22.02
CA LEU A 256 9.31 -10.78 -23.03
C LEU A 256 8.74 -11.29 -24.36
N VAL A 257 9.13 -12.48 -24.81
CA VAL A 257 8.62 -13.09 -26.06
C VAL A 257 7.10 -13.14 -26.09
N ARG A 258 6.46 -13.49 -24.97
CA ARG A 258 4.99 -13.54 -24.87
C ARG A 258 4.31 -12.17 -25.01
N ARG A 259 5.03 -11.08 -24.74
CA ARG A 259 4.50 -9.70 -24.69
C ARG A 259 4.84 -8.86 -25.89
N LEU A 260 5.95 -9.18 -26.56
CA LEU A 260 6.42 -8.46 -27.75
C LEU A 260 5.30 -8.20 -28.78
N PRO A 261 4.43 -9.16 -29.13
CA PRO A 261 3.37 -8.89 -30.10
C PRO A 261 2.42 -7.75 -29.68
N GLY A 262 2.11 -7.63 -28.38
CA GLY A 262 1.27 -6.54 -27.85
C GLY A 262 2.03 -5.22 -27.81
N LEU A 263 3.27 -5.24 -27.31
CA LEU A 263 4.14 -4.07 -27.29
C LEU A 263 4.35 -3.49 -28.70
N MET A 264 4.54 -4.34 -29.71
CA MET A 264 4.67 -3.92 -31.12
C MET A 264 3.39 -3.29 -31.68
N ARG A 265 2.21 -3.59 -31.12
CA ARG A 265 0.94 -2.92 -31.45
C ARG A 265 0.72 -1.61 -30.69
N GLY A 266 1.66 -1.22 -29.83
CA GLY A 266 1.54 -0.03 -28.98
C GLY A 266 0.72 -0.27 -27.71
N GLU A 267 0.53 -1.52 -27.29
CA GLU A 267 -0.20 -1.86 -26.07
C GLU A 267 0.74 -1.78 -24.87
N ASP A 268 0.50 -0.83 -23.97
CA ASP A 268 1.23 -0.75 -22.70
C ASP A 268 0.82 -1.88 -21.75
N VAL A 269 1.80 -2.43 -21.03
CA VAL A 269 1.61 -3.48 -20.03
C VAL A 269 1.82 -2.89 -18.65
N ARG A 270 0.79 -3.01 -17.81
CA ARG A 270 0.81 -2.58 -16.41
C ARG A 270 0.65 -3.77 -15.49
N ARG A 271 1.16 -3.62 -14.26
CA ARG A 271 1.02 -4.64 -13.21
C ARG A 271 -0.46 -4.83 -12.87
N GLY A 272 -0.88 -6.09 -12.77
CA GLY A 272 -2.23 -6.43 -12.34
C GLY A 272 -2.44 -6.14 -10.85
N LEU A 273 -3.47 -5.36 -10.55
CA LEU A 273 -3.88 -5.03 -9.19
C LEU A 273 -5.17 -5.76 -8.83
N VAL A 274 -5.17 -6.46 -7.70
CA VAL A 274 -6.35 -7.18 -7.18
C VAL A 274 -7.14 -6.36 -6.16
N GLY A 275 -6.45 -5.60 -5.31
CA GLY A 275 -7.05 -4.72 -4.30
C GLY A 275 -7.43 -5.38 -2.97
N ILE A 276 -6.64 -6.33 -2.48
CA ILE A 276 -6.82 -6.93 -1.14
C ILE A 276 -5.75 -6.42 -0.17
N VAL A 277 -6.11 -6.29 1.11
CA VAL A 277 -5.23 -5.93 2.21
C VAL A 277 -5.10 -7.13 3.14
N PRO A 278 -3.88 -7.64 3.41
CA PRO A 278 -3.70 -8.76 4.34
C PRO A 278 -4.02 -8.35 5.77
N LYS A 279 -4.54 -9.31 6.55
CA LYS A 279 -4.72 -9.12 7.99
C LYS A 279 -3.39 -9.01 8.73
N GLU A 280 -2.48 -9.94 8.44
CA GLU A 280 -1.16 -9.95 9.06
C GLU A 280 -0.15 -9.20 8.21
N SER A 281 0.57 -8.26 8.82
CA SER A 281 1.63 -7.50 8.16
C SER A 281 2.93 -8.29 8.03
N ASP A 282 3.15 -9.29 8.90
CA ASP A 282 4.33 -10.15 8.83
C ASP A 282 4.18 -11.17 7.69
N PRO A 283 5.03 -11.10 6.65
CA PRO A 283 4.93 -11.99 5.49
C PRO A 283 5.27 -13.46 5.79
N TYR A 284 5.82 -13.78 6.96
CA TYR A 284 6.16 -15.15 7.37
C TYR A 284 5.06 -15.85 8.15
N VAL A 285 4.00 -15.13 8.54
CA VAL A 285 2.83 -15.74 9.17
C VAL A 285 2.05 -16.52 8.11
N GLU A 286 1.75 -17.80 8.40
CA GLU A 286 0.91 -18.66 7.57
C GLU A 286 -0.58 -18.27 7.68
N SER A 287 -0.88 -17.05 7.23
CA SER A 287 -2.23 -16.53 7.13
C SER A 287 -2.47 -15.96 5.73
N THR A 288 -3.67 -16.22 5.23
CA THR A 288 -4.18 -15.71 3.95
C THR A 288 -5.50 -14.95 4.12
N GLU A 289 -5.83 -14.58 5.38
CA GLU A 289 -7.03 -13.84 5.71
C GLU A 289 -6.92 -12.39 5.22
N ILE A 290 -8.00 -11.93 4.59
CA ILE A 290 -8.14 -10.56 4.08
C ILE A 290 -8.63 -9.67 5.23
N ALA A 291 -7.87 -8.65 5.61
CA ALA A 291 -8.34 -7.64 6.57
C ALA A 291 -9.31 -6.65 5.92
N ALA A 292 -9.01 -6.22 4.70
CA ALA A 292 -9.83 -5.26 3.98
C ALA A 292 -9.76 -5.50 2.47
N VAL A 293 -10.83 -5.09 1.79
CA VAL A 293 -10.88 -5.07 0.32
C VAL A 293 -10.98 -3.61 -0.11
N ARG A 294 -10.10 -3.20 -1.02
CA ARG A 294 -10.06 -1.82 -1.51
C ARG A 294 -11.35 -1.56 -2.31
N PRO A 295 -12.07 -0.47 -2.02
CA PRO A 295 -13.26 -0.11 -2.78
C PRO A 295 -12.96 0.05 -4.28
N ARG A 296 -13.93 -0.32 -5.13
CA ARG A 296 -13.84 -0.26 -6.61
C ARG A 296 -12.75 -1.12 -7.25
N SER A 297 -12.01 -1.89 -6.45
CA SER A 297 -11.01 -2.84 -6.94
C SER A 297 -11.63 -4.07 -7.61
N PRO A 298 -10.84 -4.85 -8.36
CA PRO A 298 -11.28 -6.15 -8.86
C PRO A 298 -11.78 -7.11 -7.78
N ALA A 299 -11.12 -7.15 -6.61
CA ALA A 299 -11.57 -7.95 -5.48
C ALA A 299 -12.97 -7.53 -5.01
N ALA A 300 -13.24 -6.23 -4.91
CA ALA A 300 -14.57 -5.73 -4.54
C ALA A 300 -15.64 -6.13 -5.57
N ARG A 301 -15.34 -6.00 -6.87
CA ARG A 301 -16.28 -6.39 -7.96
C ARG A 301 -16.56 -7.88 -7.99
N ALA A 302 -15.60 -8.70 -7.56
CA ALA A 302 -15.75 -10.14 -7.42
C ALA A 302 -16.40 -10.56 -6.09
N ASP A 303 -16.88 -9.61 -5.28
CA ASP A 303 -17.49 -9.86 -3.97
C ASP A 303 -16.55 -10.61 -3.03
N LEU A 304 -15.27 -10.21 -2.99
CA LEU A 304 -14.40 -10.55 -1.87
C LEU A 304 -14.69 -9.60 -0.70
N GLN A 305 -14.59 -10.12 0.52
CA GLN A 305 -14.94 -9.41 1.74
C GLN A 305 -13.85 -9.57 2.81
N PRO A 306 -13.75 -8.62 3.78
CA PRO A 306 -12.97 -8.83 4.99
C PRO A 306 -13.33 -10.15 5.67
N GLY A 307 -12.31 -10.87 6.15
CA GLY A 307 -12.44 -12.19 6.78
C GLY A 307 -12.38 -13.37 5.80
N ASP A 308 -12.42 -13.13 4.49
CA ASP A 308 -12.20 -14.19 3.51
C ASP A 308 -10.77 -14.74 3.61
N VAL A 309 -10.64 -16.07 3.55
CA VAL A 309 -9.35 -16.77 3.57
C VAL A 309 -9.04 -17.31 2.19
N VAL A 310 -7.99 -16.80 1.54
CA VAL A 310 -7.58 -17.27 0.20
C VAL A 310 -6.90 -18.63 0.33
N ARG A 311 -7.47 -19.67 -0.28
CA ARG A 311 -6.97 -21.06 -0.24
C ARG A 311 -6.14 -21.43 -1.45
N ALA A 312 -6.49 -20.89 -2.62
CA ALA A 312 -5.75 -21.12 -3.85
C ALA A 312 -5.91 -19.95 -4.83
N ILE A 313 -4.91 -19.80 -5.69
CA ILE A 313 -4.94 -18.92 -6.87
C ILE A 313 -4.71 -19.80 -8.08
N ASP A 314 -5.66 -19.79 -9.00
CA ASP A 314 -5.77 -20.73 -10.10
C ASP A 314 -5.73 -22.19 -9.58
N SER A 315 -4.69 -22.94 -9.93
CA SER A 315 -4.48 -24.32 -9.49
C SER A 315 -3.48 -24.45 -8.33
N VAL A 316 -2.91 -23.35 -7.84
CA VAL A 316 -1.84 -23.36 -6.83
C VAL A 316 -2.42 -23.09 -5.44
N GLU A 317 -2.19 -24.00 -4.50
CA GLU A 317 -2.55 -23.82 -3.09
C GLU A 317 -1.70 -22.72 -2.44
N ILE A 318 -2.32 -21.96 -1.55
CA ILE A 318 -1.68 -20.83 -0.88
C ILE A 318 -1.79 -20.94 0.64
N ARG A 319 -0.67 -20.67 1.31
CA ARG A 319 -0.53 -20.74 2.77
C ARG A 319 -0.14 -19.41 3.41
N SER A 320 0.37 -18.47 2.62
CA SER A 320 0.83 -17.18 3.13
C SER A 320 0.50 -16.04 2.19
N HIS A 321 0.38 -14.83 2.74
CA HIS A 321 0.24 -13.62 1.93
C HIS A 321 1.45 -13.37 1.02
N ARG A 322 2.65 -13.85 1.40
CA ARG A 322 3.84 -13.80 0.53
C ARG A 322 3.63 -14.58 -0.76
N GLU A 323 3.07 -15.78 -0.68
CA GLU A 323 2.75 -16.60 -1.85
C GLU A 323 1.67 -15.93 -2.73
N ILE A 324 0.65 -15.30 -2.12
CA ILE A 324 -0.32 -14.47 -2.86
C ILE A 324 0.40 -13.38 -3.66
N LYS A 325 1.29 -12.61 -3.01
CA LYS A 325 2.07 -11.57 -3.68
C LYS A 325 2.96 -12.14 -4.78
N GLN A 326 3.57 -13.32 -4.58
CA GLN A 326 4.43 -13.96 -5.56
C GLN A 326 3.66 -14.43 -6.80
N LEU A 327 2.47 -15.00 -6.62
CA LEU A 327 1.66 -15.46 -7.75
C LEU A 327 0.97 -14.33 -8.51
N LEU A 328 0.49 -13.31 -7.80
CA LEU A 328 -0.19 -12.17 -8.43
C LEU A 328 0.79 -11.12 -8.95
N GLY A 329 1.98 -10.99 -8.38
CA GLY A 329 2.92 -9.93 -8.75
C GLY A 329 3.46 -10.06 -10.18
N GLY A 330 3.50 -11.28 -10.72
CA GLY A 330 3.89 -11.56 -12.10
C GLY A 330 2.78 -11.35 -13.15
N ARG A 331 1.55 -11.09 -12.72
CA ARG A 331 0.35 -11.00 -13.56
C ARG A 331 0.15 -9.59 -14.09
N ASP A 332 -0.31 -9.48 -15.33
CA ASP A 332 -0.56 -8.21 -15.99
C ASP A 332 -2.03 -7.76 -15.78
N ALA A 333 -2.27 -6.47 -15.94
CA ALA A 333 -3.62 -5.93 -15.94
C ALA A 333 -4.45 -6.54 -17.09
N GLY A 334 -5.74 -6.78 -16.83
CA GLY A 334 -6.64 -7.47 -17.76
C GLY A 334 -6.59 -8.99 -17.68
N GLU A 335 -5.55 -9.60 -17.08
CA GLU A 335 -5.55 -11.03 -16.79
C GLU A 335 -6.66 -11.37 -15.79
N THR A 336 -7.33 -12.50 -15.99
CA THR A 336 -8.32 -13.03 -15.06
C THR A 336 -7.72 -14.20 -14.31
N VAL A 337 -7.75 -14.13 -12.97
CA VAL A 337 -7.30 -15.19 -12.07
C VAL A 337 -8.49 -15.77 -11.32
N THR A 338 -8.40 -17.05 -10.97
CA THR A 338 -9.44 -17.71 -10.16
C THR A 338 -8.98 -17.79 -8.71
N LEU A 339 -9.69 -17.13 -7.80
CA LEU A 339 -9.42 -17.19 -6.36
C LEU A 339 -10.36 -18.18 -5.70
N ARG A 340 -9.83 -19.23 -5.08
CA ARG A 340 -10.61 -20.09 -4.19
C ARG A 340 -10.55 -19.52 -2.79
N ILE A 341 -11.68 -19.09 -2.26
CA ILE A 341 -11.78 -18.46 -0.94
C ILE A 341 -12.62 -19.31 0.01
N ALA A 342 -12.35 -19.21 1.31
CA ALA A 342 -13.22 -19.73 2.35
C ALA A 342 -13.82 -18.57 3.16
N ARG A 343 -15.16 -18.54 3.27
CA ARG A 343 -15.93 -17.55 4.05
C ARG A 343 -16.86 -18.30 5.00
N GLY A 344 -16.74 -18.08 6.31
CA GLY A 344 -17.58 -18.78 7.29
C GLY A 344 -17.49 -20.31 7.28
N GLY A 345 -16.41 -20.88 6.71
CA GLY A 345 -16.22 -22.31 6.53
C GLY A 345 -16.66 -22.86 5.16
N GLU A 346 -17.40 -22.09 4.36
CA GLU A 346 -17.80 -22.47 3.01
C GLU A 346 -16.74 -22.04 1.98
N VAL A 347 -16.48 -22.90 1.01
CA VAL A 347 -15.48 -22.65 -0.04
C VAL A 347 -16.18 -22.26 -1.35
N SER A 348 -15.75 -21.17 -1.96
CA SER A 348 -16.24 -20.72 -3.27
C SER A 348 -15.09 -20.26 -4.17
N GLU A 349 -15.34 -20.21 -5.48
CA GLU A 349 -14.40 -19.67 -6.46
C GLU A 349 -14.88 -18.32 -6.98
N LYS A 350 -13.97 -17.36 -7.03
CA LYS A 350 -14.21 -15.99 -7.52
C LYS A 350 -13.27 -15.72 -8.69
N MET A 351 -13.81 -15.44 -9.86
CA MET A 351 -13.03 -14.96 -11.00
C MET A 351 -12.76 -13.47 -10.83
N VAL A 352 -11.49 -13.07 -10.88
CA VAL A 352 -11.06 -11.69 -10.65
C VAL A 352 -10.21 -11.21 -11.82
N THR A 353 -10.71 -10.25 -12.57
CA THR A 353 -9.97 -9.58 -13.64
C THR A 353 -9.14 -8.43 -13.08
N LEU A 354 -7.82 -8.56 -13.12
CA LEU A 354 -6.89 -7.60 -12.52
C LEU A 354 -6.97 -6.24 -13.24
N ALA A 355 -6.86 -5.15 -12.47
CA ALA A 355 -6.91 -3.79 -12.99
C ALA A 355 -5.50 -3.20 -13.13
N ASP A 356 -5.34 -2.25 -14.06
CA ASP A 356 -4.10 -1.49 -14.21
C ASP A 356 -3.94 -0.38 -13.15
N SER A 357 -5.05 -0.01 -12.53
CA SER A 357 -5.15 1.04 -11.53
C SER A 357 -6.34 0.76 -10.62
N ILE A 358 -6.23 1.17 -9.36
CA ILE A 358 -7.35 1.20 -8.42
C ILE A 358 -7.52 2.65 -8.02
N PRO A 359 -8.62 3.31 -8.43
CA PRO A 359 -8.87 4.69 -8.06
C PRO A 359 -8.81 4.88 -6.53
N PRO A 360 -8.23 5.98 -6.04
CA PRO A 360 -8.17 6.23 -4.60
C PRO A 360 -9.57 6.29 -4.01
N LEU A 361 -9.73 5.91 -2.75
CA LEU A 361 -11.02 6.05 -2.06
C LEU A 361 -11.43 7.53 -2.07
N VAL A 362 -12.67 7.83 -2.46
CA VAL A 362 -13.25 9.16 -2.31
C VAL A 362 -14.40 9.01 -1.33
N PRO A 363 -14.21 9.30 -0.03
CA PRO A 363 -15.26 9.15 0.95
C PRO A 363 -16.51 9.96 0.57
N GLN A 364 -17.62 9.26 0.42
CA GLN A 364 -18.91 9.85 0.06
C GLN A 364 -19.73 10.19 1.29
N ARG A 365 -20.75 11.05 1.13
CA ARG A 365 -21.78 11.29 2.12
C ARG A 365 -23.17 11.50 1.52
N ILE A 366 -24.20 11.31 2.35
CA ILE A 366 -25.61 11.51 1.96
C ILE A 366 -26.33 12.55 2.83
N GLY A 367 -25.81 12.87 4.01
CA GLY A 367 -26.32 13.92 4.90
C GLY A 367 -27.43 13.48 5.85
N ILE A 368 -27.28 12.29 6.46
CA ILE A 368 -28.19 11.86 7.55
C ILE A 368 -27.40 11.52 8.81
N THR A 369 -28.04 11.65 9.97
CA THR A 369 -27.64 10.93 11.17
C THR A 369 -28.58 9.77 11.41
N VAL A 370 -28.04 8.73 12.03
CA VAL A 370 -28.75 7.48 12.27
C VAL A 370 -28.46 6.96 13.67
N ARG A 371 -29.37 6.15 14.19
CA ARG A 371 -29.21 5.40 15.44
C ARG A 371 -29.56 3.94 15.21
N GLN A 372 -28.90 3.05 15.94
CA GLN A 372 -29.20 1.63 15.93
C GLN A 372 -30.19 1.33 17.06
N GLU A 373 -31.35 0.78 16.71
CA GLU A 373 -32.37 0.33 17.65
C GLU A 373 -32.39 -1.21 17.69
N ASN A 374 -32.43 -1.79 18.89
CA ASN A 374 -32.74 -3.20 19.04
C ASN A 374 -34.24 -3.39 18.86
N VAL A 375 -34.65 -4.27 17.95
CA VAL A 375 -36.05 -4.64 17.79
C VAL A 375 -36.35 -5.78 18.77
N PRO A 376 -37.27 -5.59 19.73
CA PRO A 376 -37.71 -6.68 20.58
C PRO A 376 -38.34 -7.80 19.73
N PRO A 377 -38.11 -9.08 20.04
CA PRO A 377 -38.84 -10.17 19.39
C PRO A 377 -40.35 -9.94 19.54
N ALA A 378 -41.13 -10.20 18.49
CA ALA A 378 -42.58 -9.98 18.47
C ALA A 378 -43.34 -10.72 19.60
N ASP A 379 -42.73 -11.76 20.18
CA ASP A 379 -43.27 -12.59 21.26
C ASP A 379 -42.65 -12.30 22.64
N ALA A 380 -41.97 -11.17 22.84
CA ALA A 380 -41.40 -10.83 24.14
C ALA A 380 -42.50 -10.60 25.19
N PRO A 381 -42.51 -11.33 26.33
CA PRO A 381 -43.53 -11.15 27.36
C PRO A 381 -43.44 -9.75 27.97
N ALA A 382 -44.60 -9.16 28.29
CA ALA A 382 -44.69 -7.85 28.93
C ALA A 382 -43.82 -7.79 30.20
N ALA A 383 -43.14 -6.64 30.40
CA ALA A 383 -42.18 -6.41 31.47
C ALA A 383 -42.71 -6.88 32.84
N GLY A 384 -42.09 -7.92 33.41
CA GLY A 384 -42.45 -8.46 34.73
C GLY A 384 -42.17 -9.95 35.00
N ALA A 385 -41.74 -10.75 34.01
CA ALA A 385 -41.42 -12.16 34.24
C ALA A 385 -39.93 -12.37 34.63
N PRO A 386 -39.61 -13.27 35.56
CA PRO A 386 -38.24 -13.53 35.97
C PRO A 386 -37.42 -14.15 34.82
N ALA A 387 -36.24 -13.60 34.59
CA ALA A 387 -35.35 -13.98 33.51
C ALA A 387 -34.83 -15.41 33.72
N ALA A 388 -35.27 -16.34 32.86
CA ALA A 388 -34.57 -17.60 32.64
C ALA A 388 -33.48 -17.36 31.59
N GLU A 389 -32.29 -17.91 31.83
CA GLU A 389 -31.13 -17.87 30.93
C GLU A 389 -31.46 -18.55 29.60
N ALA A 390 -31.94 -17.75 28.64
CA ALA A 390 -32.07 -18.13 27.25
C ALA A 390 -30.73 -17.86 26.51
N PRO A 391 -30.38 -18.64 25.47
CA PRO A 391 -29.19 -18.37 24.67
C PRO A 391 -29.24 -16.94 24.12
N GLN A 392 -28.12 -16.21 24.18
CA GLN A 392 -27.95 -14.88 23.61
C GLN A 392 -28.09 -14.92 22.08
N LEU A 393 -29.31 -15.04 21.57
CA LEU A 393 -29.63 -14.68 20.20
C LEU A 393 -29.51 -13.16 20.10
N VAL A 394 -28.56 -12.68 19.29
CA VAL A 394 -28.41 -11.26 18.97
C VAL A 394 -29.75 -10.79 18.43
N ALA A 395 -30.43 -9.90 19.16
CA ALA A 395 -31.70 -9.34 18.73
C ALA A 395 -31.49 -8.64 17.37
N PRO A 396 -32.41 -8.79 16.40
CA PRO A 396 -32.33 -8.05 15.15
C PRO A 396 -32.29 -6.55 15.48
N SER A 397 -31.30 -5.86 14.92
CA SER A 397 -31.15 -4.42 15.09
C SER A 397 -31.47 -3.72 13.78
N GLU A 398 -32.04 -2.53 13.89
CA GLU A 398 -32.45 -1.71 12.75
C GLU A 398 -31.77 -0.34 12.84
N VAL A 399 -31.35 0.17 11.68
CA VAL A 399 -30.79 1.51 11.59
C VAL A 399 -31.89 2.51 11.23
N VAL A 400 -32.10 3.49 12.09
CA VAL A 400 -33.18 4.48 11.99
C VAL A 400 -32.62 5.87 11.79
N VAL A 401 -33.16 6.62 10.83
CA VAL A 401 -32.81 8.03 10.59
C VAL A 401 -33.20 8.87 11.80
N SER A 402 -32.22 9.53 12.42
CA SER A 402 -32.42 10.44 13.56
C SER A 402 -32.35 11.91 13.17
N GLY A 403 -31.79 12.24 12.01
CA GLY A 403 -31.69 13.61 11.52
C GLY A 403 -31.33 13.68 10.05
N THR A 404 -31.64 14.82 9.43
CA THR A 404 -31.27 15.14 8.04
C THR A 404 -30.52 16.46 7.99
N VAL A 405 -29.60 16.57 7.03
CA VAL A 405 -28.77 17.74 6.81
C VAL A 405 -29.28 18.50 5.58
N ALA A 406 -29.70 19.75 5.79
CA ALA A 406 -30.20 20.61 4.73
C ALA A 406 -29.15 20.78 3.61
N GLY A 407 -29.58 20.75 2.35
CA GLY A 407 -28.71 20.91 1.19
C GLY A 407 -27.83 19.71 0.83
N LEU A 408 -27.83 18.64 1.64
CA LEU A 408 -27.15 17.39 1.31
C LEU A 408 -28.08 16.38 0.60
N PRO A 409 -27.53 15.32 -0.04
CA PRO A 409 -28.30 14.44 -0.93
C PRO A 409 -29.60 13.83 -0.40
N ALA A 410 -29.68 13.58 0.91
CA ALA A 410 -30.84 13.00 1.58
C ALA A 410 -31.91 14.03 1.97
N ASP A 411 -31.60 15.33 1.86
CA ASP A 411 -32.51 16.42 2.21
C ASP A 411 -33.82 16.32 1.41
N GLY A 412 -34.95 16.43 2.11
CA GLY A 412 -36.30 16.26 1.55
C GLY A 412 -36.65 14.85 1.04
N LYS A 413 -35.70 13.90 0.99
CA LYS A 413 -35.92 12.53 0.48
C LYS A 413 -36.08 11.52 1.62
N LEU A 414 -35.23 11.62 2.63
CA LEU A 414 -35.32 10.86 3.86
C LEU A 414 -35.94 11.72 4.96
N GLN A 415 -36.59 11.06 5.91
CA GLN A 415 -37.28 11.69 7.03
C GLN A 415 -36.84 11.04 8.34
N ILE A 416 -36.87 11.82 9.43
CA ILE A 416 -36.64 11.30 10.77
C ILE A 416 -37.65 10.18 11.05
N GLY A 417 -37.16 9.04 11.54
CA GLY A 417 -37.96 7.84 11.79
C GLY A 417 -37.93 6.80 10.66
N ASP A 418 -37.42 7.13 9.48
CA ASP A 418 -37.24 6.15 8.41
C ASP A 418 -36.31 5.02 8.85
N ARG A 419 -36.74 3.76 8.67
CA ARG A 419 -35.95 2.56 9.00
C ARG A 419 -35.22 2.07 7.76
N ILE A 420 -33.89 2.11 7.74
CA ILE A 420 -33.08 1.69 6.59
C ILE A 420 -32.97 0.16 6.60
N ARG A 421 -33.47 -0.49 5.55
CA ARG A 421 -33.47 -1.95 5.39
C ARG A 421 -32.24 -2.43 4.62
N SER A 422 -31.90 -1.73 3.54
CA SER A 422 -30.75 -2.07 2.70
C SER A 422 -30.24 -0.86 1.93
N LEU A 423 -28.98 -0.92 1.51
CA LEU A 423 -28.34 0.02 0.60
C LEU A 423 -27.69 -0.76 -0.55
N ASN A 424 -28.06 -0.43 -1.79
CA ASN A 424 -27.63 -1.11 -3.01
C ASN A 424 -27.82 -2.65 -2.95
N GLY A 425 -28.93 -3.08 -2.35
CA GLY A 425 -29.26 -4.50 -2.17
C GLY A 425 -28.57 -5.19 -0.98
N ASN A 426 -27.62 -4.54 -0.30
CA ASN A 426 -26.97 -5.08 0.89
C ASN A 426 -27.76 -4.72 2.16
N PRO A 427 -28.00 -5.66 3.09
CA PRO A 427 -28.66 -5.37 4.37
C PRO A 427 -27.99 -4.23 5.16
N ALA A 428 -28.80 -3.46 5.87
CA ALA A 428 -28.40 -2.33 6.71
C ALA A 428 -28.80 -2.53 8.18
N ASP A 429 -28.60 -3.75 8.69
CA ASP A 429 -28.83 -4.16 10.07
C ASP A 429 -27.71 -3.71 11.02
N ASP A 430 -26.50 -3.48 10.50
CA ASP A 430 -25.36 -2.95 11.24
C ASP A 430 -25.02 -1.51 10.80
N LEU A 431 -24.94 -0.60 11.77
CA LEU A 431 -24.59 0.80 11.52
C LEU A 431 -23.18 0.94 10.92
N SER A 432 -22.21 0.17 11.42
CA SER A 432 -20.84 0.21 10.90
C SER A 432 -20.76 -0.30 9.45
N ALA A 433 -21.55 -1.33 9.11
CA ALA A 433 -21.71 -1.80 7.74
C ALA A 433 -22.37 -0.74 6.83
N LEU A 434 -23.47 -0.13 7.27
CA LEU A 434 -24.11 0.93 6.48
C LEU A 434 -23.16 2.11 6.24
N ARG A 435 -22.44 2.55 7.28
CA ARG A 435 -21.45 3.63 7.19
C ARG A 435 -20.35 3.31 6.17
N ARG A 436 -19.80 2.09 6.22
CA ARG A 436 -18.84 1.59 5.21
C ARG A 436 -19.40 1.69 3.80
N GLN A 437 -20.63 1.20 3.60
CA GLN A 437 -21.26 1.15 2.29
C GLN A 437 -21.48 2.56 1.72
N VAL A 438 -21.90 3.52 2.55
CA VAL A 438 -22.03 4.91 2.11
C VAL A 438 -20.67 5.50 1.79
N PHE A 439 -19.70 5.45 2.71
CA PHE A 439 -18.41 6.11 2.53
C PHE A 439 -17.59 5.55 1.37
N SER A 440 -17.73 4.26 1.06
CA SER A 440 -17.03 3.61 -0.05
C SER A 440 -17.82 3.57 -1.36
N ALA A 441 -18.99 4.21 -1.40
CA ALA A 441 -19.86 4.24 -2.58
C ALA A 441 -19.15 4.85 -3.79
N ASP A 442 -19.52 4.35 -4.98
CA ASP A 442 -19.02 4.91 -6.23
C ASP A 442 -19.66 6.29 -6.47
N PRO A 443 -18.88 7.39 -6.53
CA PRO A 443 -19.42 8.75 -6.74
C PRO A 443 -20.21 8.91 -8.04
N GLU A 444 -20.02 8.02 -9.02
CA GLU A 444 -20.71 8.06 -10.30
C GLU A 444 -22.04 7.28 -10.31
N GLN A 445 -22.30 6.44 -9.30
CA GLN A 445 -23.51 5.63 -9.22
C GLN A 445 -24.50 6.19 -8.20
N PRO A 446 -25.81 6.16 -8.50
CA PRO A 446 -26.81 6.48 -7.49
C PRO A 446 -26.83 5.41 -6.40
N LEU A 447 -27.06 5.84 -5.17
CA LEU A 447 -27.36 4.99 -4.04
C LEU A 447 -28.86 4.68 -4.02
N VAL A 448 -29.18 3.40 -3.88
CA VAL A 448 -30.53 2.87 -3.79
C VAL A 448 -30.78 2.37 -2.38
N LEU A 449 -31.55 3.12 -1.59
CA LEU A 449 -31.97 2.72 -0.25
C LEU A 449 -33.34 2.08 -0.30
N VAL A 450 -33.50 0.95 0.38
CA VAL A 450 -34.82 0.45 0.75
C VAL A 450 -35.07 0.87 2.19
N ILE A 451 -36.12 1.64 2.41
CA ILE A 451 -36.52 2.13 3.72
C ILE A 451 -37.92 1.61 4.08
N SER A 452 -38.26 1.65 5.36
CA SER A 452 -39.61 1.46 5.86
C SER A 452 -40.07 2.73 6.57
N ARG A 453 -41.10 3.38 6.03
CA ARG A 453 -41.76 4.56 6.61
C ARG A 453 -43.16 4.16 7.04
N ASP A 454 -43.50 4.35 8.31
CA ASP A 454 -44.79 3.93 8.90
C ASP A 454 -45.14 2.45 8.63
N GLY A 455 -44.12 1.59 8.59
CA GLY A 455 -44.26 0.16 8.31
C GLY A 455 -44.40 -0.21 6.83
N GLN A 456 -44.43 0.76 5.92
CA GLN A 456 -44.51 0.52 4.48
C GLN A 456 -43.11 0.60 3.84
N PRO A 457 -42.68 -0.42 3.08
CA PRO A 457 -41.41 -0.38 2.38
C PRO A 457 -41.49 0.61 1.21
N SER A 458 -40.42 1.37 1.00
CA SER A 458 -40.24 2.23 -0.18
C SER A 458 -38.78 2.27 -0.60
N GLU A 459 -38.55 2.51 -1.88
CA GLU A 459 -37.21 2.68 -2.45
C GLU A 459 -36.93 4.17 -2.63
N VAL A 460 -35.76 4.61 -2.18
CA VAL A 460 -35.28 5.99 -2.31
C VAL A 460 -33.94 5.99 -3.03
N GLN A 461 -33.88 6.70 -4.15
CA GLN A 461 -32.65 6.87 -4.92
C GLN A 461 -32.06 8.27 -4.71
N LEU A 462 -30.76 8.33 -4.45
CA LEU A 462 -30.04 9.58 -4.25
C LEU A 462 -28.60 9.49 -4.77
N ARG A 463 -28.02 10.62 -5.16
CA ARG A 463 -26.62 10.70 -5.59
C ARG A 463 -25.80 11.24 -4.43
N SER A 464 -24.82 10.48 -3.94
CA SER A 464 -23.94 10.94 -2.87
C SER A 464 -23.08 12.13 -3.30
N THR A 465 -22.48 12.82 -2.34
CA THR A 465 -21.49 13.86 -2.58
C THR A 465 -20.18 13.54 -1.86
N ALA A 466 -19.04 13.99 -2.39
CA ALA A 466 -17.75 13.78 -1.73
C ALA A 466 -17.67 14.60 -0.43
N ILE A 467 -17.14 14.00 0.65
CA ILE A 467 -16.99 14.68 1.94
C ILE A 467 -16.18 15.98 1.80
N ALA A 468 -15.09 15.96 1.03
CA ALA A 468 -14.23 17.12 0.81
C ALA A 468 -14.92 18.30 0.09
N MET A 469 -16.06 18.07 -0.57
CA MET A 469 -16.84 19.12 -1.23
C MET A 469 -17.92 19.73 -0.33
N THR A 470 -18.07 19.24 0.90
CA THR A 470 -19.08 19.79 1.82
C THR A 470 -18.49 20.95 2.59
N ASP A 471 -19.18 22.08 2.61
CA ASP A 471 -18.82 23.19 3.49
C ASP A 471 -19.05 22.77 4.95
N PRO A 472 -17.99 22.69 5.76
CA PRO A 472 -18.15 22.38 7.16
C PRO A 472 -18.67 23.56 8.00
N GLN A 473 -19.07 24.68 7.43
CA GLN A 473 -19.83 25.71 8.15
C GLN A 473 -21.33 25.62 7.86
N SER A 474 -21.74 24.84 6.86
CA SER A 474 -23.14 24.65 6.45
C SER A 474 -23.96 23.70 7.36
N PHE A 475 -23.50 23.45 8.59
CA PHE A 475 -24.10 22.44 9.46
C PHE A 475 -25.50 22.83 9.98
N PRO A 476 -26.50 21.94 9.92
CA PRO A 476 -27.89 22.28 10.21
C PRO A 476 -28.16 22.31 11.72
N GLU A 477 -29.14 23.13 12.11
CA GLU A 477 -29.61 23.23 13.49
C GLU A 477 -30.12 21.90 14.06
N SER A 478 -30.63 21.00 13.21
CA SER A 478 -31.12 19.68 13.60
C SER A 478 -30.06 18.78 14.24
N LEU A 479 -28.77 19.06 14.03
CA LEU A 479 -27.65 18.34 14.63
C LEU A 479 -27.04 19.06 15.83
N ARG A 480 -27.48 20.29 16.14
CA ARG A 480 -26.97 21.02 17.31
C ARG A 480 -27.35 20.27 18.59
N TYR A 481 -26.45 20.33 19.56
CA TYR A 481 -26.73 19.77 20.87
C TYR A 481 -27.74 20.65 21.59
N ALA A 482 -28.97 20.15 21.76
CA ALA A 482 -29.96 20.79 22.60
C ALA A 482 -29.61 20.51 24.07
N SER A 483 -28.64 21.27 24.61
CA SER A 483 -28.30 21.22 26.03
C SER A 483 -29.56 21.52 26.84
N PRO A 484 -29.97 20.67 27.79
CA PRO A 484 -31.00 21.03 28.76
C PRO A 484 -30.63 22.36 29.44
N GLU A 485 -31.59 23.24 29.70
CA GLU A 485 -31.33 24.57 30.30
C GLU A 485 -30.58 24.47 31.64
N ASP A 486 -30.75 23.36 32.37
CA ASP A 486 -30.12 23.08 33.66
C ASP A 486 -28.79 22.29 33.57
N GLU A 487 -28.32 21.88 32.38
CA GLU A 487 -27.07 21.12 32.26
C GLU A 487 -25.85 22.05 32.41
N LYS A 488 -25.22 21.98 33.60
CA LYS A 488 -24.01 22.75 33.91
C LYS A 488 -22.78 22.13 33.26
N TRP A 489 -21.94 22.95 32.64
CA TRP A 489 -20.62 22.58 32.12
C TRP A 489 -19.51 23.22 32.98
N GLU A 490 -18.39 22.51 33.14
CA GLU A 490 -17.26 22.97 33.94
C GLU A 490 -15.91 22.62 33.31
N ILE A 491 -14.89 23.36 33.73
CA ILE A 491 -13.49 23.08 33.46
C ILE A 491 -12.91 22.40 34.69
N ARG A 492 -12.38 21.19 34.54
CA ARG A 492 -11.75 20.43 35.63
C ARG A 492 -10.46 19.77 35.20
N GLU A 493 -9.55 19.58 36.14
CA GLU A 493 -8.36 18.76 35.92
C GLU A 493 -8.76 17.31 35.67
N PHE A 494 -8.01 16.65 34.79
CA PHE A 494 -8.18 15.25 34.48
C PHE A 494 -6.82 14.56 34.55
N ALA A 495 -6.72 13.58 35.44
CA ALA A 495 -5.50 12.84 35.67
C ALA A 495 -5.80 11.34 35.62
N MET A 496 -4.86 10.58 35.08
CA MET A 496 -4.88 9.12 35.13
C MET A 496 -3.63 8.62 35.87
N PRO A 497 -3.70 7.56 36.69
CA PRO A 497 -2.56 7.07 37.47
C PRO A 497 -1.33 6.68 36.64
N ASP A 498 -1.55 6.31 35.39
CA ASP A 498 -0.61 5.71 34.44
C ASP A 498 -0.27 6.63 33.24
N ILE A 499 -0.69 7.90 33.30
CA ILE A 499 -0.38 8.95 32.32
C ILE A 499 0.11 10.17 33.10
N GLY A 500 1.38 10.53 32.92
CA GLY A 500 1.98 11.68 33.62
C GLY A 500 1.63 13.04 33.00
N ASN A 501 1.04 13.06 31.79
CA ASN A 501 0.66 14.29 31.10
C ASN A 501 -0.43 15.03 31.88
N ALA A 502 -0.23 16.32 32.08
CA ALA A 502 -1.29 17.18 32.60
C ALA A 502 -2.41 17.32 31.57
N ALA A 503 -3.66 17.16 32.02
CA ALA A 503 -4.82 17.36 31.17
C ALA A 503 -5.95 18.11 31.87
N VAL A 504 -6.73 18.85 31.09
CA VAL A 504 -7.92 19.57 31.52
C VAL A 504 -9.11 19.13 30.66
N LEU A 505 -10.25 18.92 31.29
CA LEU A 505 -11.52 18.60 30.64
C LEU A 505 -12.49 19.77 30.72
N VAL A 506 -13.08 20.09 29.57
CA VAL A 506 -14.31 20.85 29.44
C VAL A 506 -15.43 19.85 29.18
N ALA A 507 -16.30 19.67 30.17
CA ALA A 507 -17.33 18.62 30.12
C ALA A 507 -18.57 19.02 30.94
N PRO A 508 -19.73 18.41 30.66
CA PRO A 508 -20.89 18.55 31.54
C PRO A 508 -20.58 17.95 32.92
N VAL A 509 -21.15 18.57 33.95
CA VAL A 509 -21.15 18.03 35.31
C VAL A 509 -21.98 16.74 35.28
N PRO A 510 -21.46 15.59 35.77
CA PRO A 510 -22.22 14.36 35.83
C PRO A 510 -23.49 14.56 36.67
N THR A 511 -24.66 14.47 36.05
CA THR A 511 -25.96 14.47 36.74
C THR A 511 -26.57 13.07 36.70
N ALA A 512 -27.54 12.79 37.57
CA ALA A 512 -28.28 11.53 37.52
C ALA A 512 -28.94 11.34 36.14
N ALA A 513 -28.89 10.12 35.61
CA ALA A 513 -29.11 9.72 34.20
C ALA A 513 -30.42 10.20 33.50
N GLY A 514 -31.33 10.88 34.20
CA GLY A 514 -32.64 11.30 33.68
C GLY A 514 -32.68 12.63 32.92
N LEU A 515 -31.69 13.53 33.06
CA LEU A 515 -31.76 14.89 32.49
C LEU A 515 -31.46 14.98 30.97
N ARG A 516 -30.75 14.01 30.40
CA ARG A 516 -30.31 14.05 28.98
C ARG A 516 -31.33 13.49 27.98
N ALA A 517 -32.42 12.89 28.45
CA ALA A 517 -33.40 12.19 27.60
C ALA A 517 -34.23 13.11 26.67
N ALA A 518 -34.12 14.44 26.81
CA ALA A 518 -34.90 15.41 26.05
C ALA A 518 -34.25 15.87 24.72
N ALA A 519 -32.98 15.53 24.46
CA ALA A 519 -32.29 15.89 23.22
C ALA A 519 -32.58 14.90 22.07
N VAL A 520 -32.73 15.41 20.83
CA VAL A 520 -32.95 14.59 19.62
C VAL A 520 -31.79 13.61 19.37
N ASP A 521 -30.56 14.01 19.73
CA ASP A 521 -29.36 13.17 19.74
C ASP A 521 -28.54 13.45 21.01
N PRO A 522 -28.72 12.65 22.08
CA PRO A 522 -28.16 12.95 23.40
C PRO A 522 -26.68 12.58 23.55
N ARG A 523 -26.08 11.90 22.56
CA ARG A 523 -24.68 11.44 22.67
C ARG A 523 -23.71 12.57 22.44
N LEU A 524 -22.72 12.67 23.33
CA LEU A 524 -21.66 13.66 23.25
C LEU A 524 -20.63 13.24 22.20
N GLY A 525 -19.83 14.18 21.71
CA GLY A 525 -18.57 13.86 21.03
C GLY A 525 -17.37 14.21 21.89
N LEU A 526 -16.16 14.01 21.36
CA LEU A 526 -14.90 14.25 22.05
C LEU A 526 -13.88 14.89 21.12
N ALA A 527 -13.24 15.96 21.57
CA ALA A 527 -12.06 16.54 20.97
C ALA A 527 -10.87 16.41 21.93
N VAL A 528 -9.79 15.75 21.49
CA VAL A 528 -8.51 15.70 22.22
C VAL A 528 -7.55 16.67 21.56
N LEU A 529 -7.19 17.74 22.27
CA LEU A 529 -6.37 18.83 21.76
C LEU A 529 -5.01 18.81 22.42
N LEU A 530 -3.96 18.78 21.62
CA LEU A 530 -2.58 18.73 22.08
C LEU A 530 -2.03 20.15 22.12
N ALA A 531 -1.70 20.59 23.34
CA ALA A 531 -1.06 21.88 23.56
C ALA A 531 0.37 21.86 22.99
N ASP A 532 0.85 23.03 22.57
CA ASP A 532 2.25 23.18 22.21
C ASP A 532 3.13 23.23 23.48
N PRO A 533 4.38 22.74 23.40
CA PRO A 533 5.32 22.85 24.52
C PRO A 533 5.47 24.29 25.00
N GLY A 534 5.49 24.50 26.32
CA GLY A 534 5.52 25.82 26.94
C GLY A 534 4.15 26.42 27.25
N GLU A 535 3.04 25.79 26.86
CA GLU A 535 1.72 26.16 27.35
C GLU A 535 1.60 25.81 28.84
N THR A 536 1.54 26.83 29.70
CA THR A 536 1.64 26.66 31.16
C THR A 536 0.29 26.72 31.87
N ASP A 537 -0.76 27.26 31.24
CA ASP A 537 -2.07 27.42 31.87
C ASP A 537 -3.18 26.77 31.03
N LEU A 538 -3.28 25.44 31.15
CA LEU A 538 -4.30 24.66 30.46
C LEU A 538 -5.73 25.05 30.85
N LYS A 539 -5.96 25.56 32.07
CA LYS A 539 -7.30 25.98 32.50
C LYS A 539 -7.72 27.23 31.75
N ARG A 540 -6.83 28.22 31.66
CA ARG A 540 -7.06 29.42 30.86
C ARG A 540 -7.23 29.08 29.38
N ALA A 541 -6.43 28.17 28.85
CA ALA A 541 -6.58 27.70 27.47
C ALA A 541 -7.97 27.09 27.25
N ALA A 542 -8.47 26.30 28.20
CA ALA A 542 -9.79 25.66 28.16
C ALA A 542 -10.99 26.64 28.23
N GLU A 543 -10.83 27.85 28.79
CA GLU A 543 -11.91 28.86 28.86
C GLU A 543 -12.45 29.21 27.46
N THR A 544 -11.56 29.29 26.46
CA THR A 544 -11.93 29.59 25.07
C THR A 544 -12.77 28.49 24.42
N TRP A 545 -12.77 27.28 24.99
CA TRP A 545 -13.48 26.11 24.49
C TRP A 545 -14.81 25.85 25.21
N LEU A 546 -15.08 26.50 26.35
CA LEU A 546 -16.24 26.19 27.20
C LEU A 546 -17.59 26.37 26.49
N GLU A 547 -17.87 27.57 25.98
CA GLU A 547 -19.12 27.86 25.28
C GLU A 547 -19.26 27.10 23.94
N PRO A 548 -18.21 27.01 23.10
CA PRO A 548 -18.21 26.14 21.93
C PRO A 548 -18.52 24.67 22.26
N ALA A 549 -17.89 24.12 23.30
CA ALA A 549 -18.08 22.74 23.76
C ALA A 549 -19.53 22.47 24.17
N ARG A 550 -20.09 23.38 24.98
CA ARG A 550 -21.49 23.31 25.42
C ARG A 550 -22.47 23.37 24.24
N THR A 551 -22.24 24.28 23.30
CA THR A 551 -23.10 24.47 22.13
C THR A 551 -23.04 23.29 21.16
N ALA A 552 -21.84 22.73 20.96
CA ALA A 552 -21.63 21.60 20.08
C ALA A 552 -21.91 20.24 20.76
N GLY A 553 -22.09 20.19 22.09
CA GLY A 553 -22.18 18.92 22.83
C GLY A 553 -20.94 18.06 22.63
N MET A 554 -19.76 18.68 22.64
CA MET A 554 -18.46 18.03 22.44
C MET A 554 -17.64 18.22 23.72
N ILE A 555 -17.19 17.14 24.34
CA ILE A 555 -16.21 17.21 25.42
C ILE A 555 -14.87 17.63 24.83
N VAL A 556 -14.15 18.53 25.49
CA VAL A 556 -12.80 18.93 25.08
C VAL A 556 -11.80 18.50 26.14
N CYS A 557 -10.80 17.72 25.74
CA CYS A 557 -9.67 17.32 26.57
C CYS A 557 -8.41 17.99 26.04
N ILE A 558 -7.86 18.94 26.79
CA ILE A 558 -6.60 19.59 26.45
C ILE A 558 -5.47 18.90 27.22
N VAL A 559 -4.40 18.53 26.52
CA VAL A 559 -3.28 17.76 27.07
C VAL A 559 -1.96 18.48 26.80
N ALA A 560 -1.13 18.63 27.83
CA ALA A 560 0.23 19.14 27.72
C ALA A 560 1.26 18.01 27.56
N PRO A 561 2.40 18.26 26.87
CA PRO A 561 3.53 17.34 26.87
C PRO A 561 4.13 17.17 28.28
N LEU A 562 4.80 16.05 28.50
CA LEU A 562 5.59 15.83 29.72
C LEU A 562 6.81 16.75 29.82
N ALA A 563 7.44 17.04 28.68
CA ALA A 563 8.60 17.93 28.60
C ALA A 563 8.16 19.35 28.24
N GLU A 564 8.84 20.35 28.80
CA GLU A 564 8.51 21.76 28.59
C GLU A 564 8.77 22.24 27.15
N ASP A 565 9.62 21.55 26.40
CA ASP A 565 10.13 21.99 25.09
C ASP A 565 9.70 21.12 23.90
N ARG A 566 9.15 19.92 24.13
CA ARG A 566 8.76 18.99 23.06
C ARG A 566 7.72 17.94 23.48
N TRP A 567 7.06 17.35 22.49
CA TRP A 567 6.38 16.06 22.62
C TRP A 567 7.36 14.92 22.35
N ASN A 568 7.38 13.89 23.21
CA ASN A 568 8.21 12.70 22.99
C ASN A 568 7.44 11.63 22.19
N PRO A 569 8.13 10.83 21.36
CA PRO A 569 7.48 9.74 20.62
C PRO A 569 6.75 8.71 21.49
N GLU A 570 7.18 8.50 22.74
CA GLU A 570 6.53 7.58 23.69
C GLU A 570 5.13 8.06 24.11
N GLU A 571 4.83 9.34 23.93
CA GLU A 571 3.54 9.95 24.29
C GLU A 571 2.47 9.76 23.20
N ILE A 572 2.79 9.08 22.09
CA ILE A 572 1.90 8.93 20.93
C ILE A 572 0.57 8.22 21.25
N ASP A 573 0.55 7.36 22.27
CA ASP A 573 -0.64 6.63 22.69
C ASP A 573 -1.48 7.37 23.73
N VAL A 574 -0.95 8.45 24.31
CA VAL A 574 -1.63 9.25 25.34
C VAL A 574 -3.01 9.74 24.86
N PRO A 575 -3.15 10.33 23.65
CA PRO A 575 -4.45 10.84 23.20
C PRO A 575 -5.52 9.74 23.12
N SER A 576 -5.17 8.57 22.59
CA SER A 576 -6.10 7.44 22.45
C SER A 576 -6.49 6.84 23.81
N ARG A 577 -5.54 6.78 24.76
CA ARG A 577 -5.79 6.28 26.13
C ARG A 577 -6.70 7.21 26.92
N LEU A 578 -6.46 8.52 26.84
CA LEU A 578 -7.33 9.54 27.45
C LEU A 578 -8.74 9.46 26.86
N ALA A 579 -8.86 9.39 25.53
CA ALA A 579 -10.15 9.22 24.88
C ALA A 579 -10.89 7.96 25.36
N ALA A 580 -10.19 6.82 25.45
CA ALA A 580 -10.77 5.59 25.98
C ALA A 580 -11.25 5.74 27.43
N ALA A 581 -10.49 6.39 28.30
CA ALA A 581 -10.86 6.60 29.70
C ALA A 581 -12.06 7.54 29.87
N ILE A 582 -12.15 8.61 29.07
CA ILE A 582 -13.28 9.54 29.11
C ILE A 582 -14.57 8.83 28.66
N ARG A 583 -14.50 7.98 27.62
CA ARG A 583 -15.64 7.19 27.12
C ARG A 583 -16.19 6.18 28.13
N GLN A 584 -15.41 5.76 29.13
CA GLN A 584 -15.92 4.86 30.17
C GLN A 584 -16.90 5.55 31.12
N ASN A 585 -16.81 6.88 31.25
CA ASN A 585 -17.57 7.66 32.21
C ASN A 585 -18.61 8.59 31.57
N GLN A 586 -18.63 8.68 30.24
CA GLN A 586 -19.50 9.56 29.47
C GLN A 586 -20.02 8.82 28.24
N ASP A 587 -21.29 9.04 27.89
CA ASP A 587 -21.89 8.50 26.67
C ASP A 587 -21.44 9.33 25.45
N ILE A 588 -20.36 8.86 24.82
CA ILE A 588 -19.71 9.51 23.67
C ILE A 588 -19.92 8.63 22.44
N ASP A 589 -20.40 9.25 21.37
CA ASP A 589 -20.46 8.60 20.06
C ASP A 589 -19.03 8.39 19.51
N PRO A 590 -18.59 7.14 19.29
CA PRO A 590 -17.27 6.87 18.79
C PRO A 590 -16.97 7.50 17.43
N ALA A 591 -17.97 7.83 16.62
CA ALA A 591 -17.80 8.48 15.32
C ALA A 591 -17.55 10.00 15.42
N ARG A 592 -17.73 10.60 16.61
CA ARG A 592 -17.56 12.04 16.89
C ARG A 592 -16.27 12.33 17.66
N GLN A 593 -15.20 11.62 17.32
CA GLN A 593 -13.90 11.79 17.98
C GLN A 593 -12.92 12.54 17.07
N VAL A 594 -12.44 13.67 17.57
CA VAL A 594 -11.46 14.53 16.89
C VAL A 594 -10.18 14.56 17.70
N ILE A 595 -9.05 14.56 17.02
CA ILE A 595 -7.76 14.92 17.58
C ILE A 595 -7.22 16.15 16.86
N GLY A 596 -6.51 17.04 17.56
CA GLY A 596 -5.92 18.21 16.94
C GLY A 596 -4.80 18.83 17.73
N GLY A 597 -4.09 19.76 17.09
CA GLY A 597 -3.12 20.64 17.74
C GLY A 597 -3.75 21.99 18.08
N MET A 598 -3.43 22.55 19.24
CA MET A 598 -3.91 23.89 19.62
C MET A 598 -3.18 25.02 18.91
N GLY A 599 -1.94 24.78 18.49
CA GLY A 599 -1.11 25.74 17.76
C GLY A 599 -0.47 25.13 16.52
N SER A 600 0.52 25.83 15.96
CA SER A 600 1.25 25.44 14.76
C SER A 600 2.46 24.53 15.03
N GLY A 601 2.74 24.25 16.31
CA GLY A 601 3.97 23.60 16.75
C GLY A 601 3.90 22.08 16.82
N ALA A 602 4.56 21.53 17.84
CA ALA A 602 4.76 20.10 18.02
C ALA A 602 3.47 19.34 18.37
N GLY A 603 2.45 20.01 18.94
CA GLY A 603 1.17 19.37 19.27
C GLY A 603 0.45 18.88 18.02
N GLY A 604 0.42 19.69 16.96
CA GLY A 604 -0.16 19.30 15.67
C GLY A 604 0.58 18.14 15.01
N SER A 605 1.91 18.13 15.09
CA SER A 605 2.75 17.03 14.58
C SER A 605 2.47 15.70 15.31
N LEU A 606 2.32 15.73 16.64
CA LEU A 606 1.96 14.52 17.40
C LEU A 606 0.52 14.09 17.12
N ALA A 607 -0.42 15.03 16.99
CA ALA A 607 -1.81 14.74 16.66
C ALA A 607 -1.91 14.00 15.31
N LEU A 608 -1.18 14.47 14.30
CA LEU A 608 -1.06 13.78 13.01
C LEU A 608 -0.49 12.37 13.17
N ALA A 609 0.59 12.21 13.95
CA ALA A 609 1.19 10.90 14.20
C ALA A 609 0.20 9.93 14.85
N ALA A 610 -0.46 10.37 15.91
CA ALA A 610 -1.41 9.58 16.68
C ALA A 610 -2.63 9.17 15.83
N ALA A 611 -3.19 10.10 15.03
CA ALA A 611 -4.33 9.82 14.17
C ALA A 611 -4.02 8.78 13.08
N ILE A 612 -2.82 8.85 12.47
CA ILE A 612 -2.43 7.98 11.36
C ILE A 612 -1.95 6.60 11.84
N LEU A 613 -1.19 6.55 12.95
CA LEU A 613 -0.65 5.28 13.45
C LEU A 613 -1.66 4.48 14.28
N ARG A 614 -2.75 5.12 14.75
CA ARG A 614 -3.85 4.46 15.48
C ARG A 614 -5.19 4.67 14.75
N PRO A 615 -5.39 4.02 13.59
CA PRO A 615 -6.65 4.14 12.84
C PRO A 615 -7.83 3.69 13.70
N GLY A 616 -8.97 4.40 13.57
CA GLY A 616 -10.20 4.11 14.31
C GLY A 616 -10.31 4.77 15.69
N SER A 617 -9.22 5.27 16.29
CA SER A 617 -9.29 6.05 17.53
C SER A 617 -9.99 7.39 17.34
N PHE A 618 -9.76 8.03 16.19
CA PHE A 618 -10.32 9.33 15.82
C PHE A 618 -10.83 9.28 14.38
N GLN A 619 -11.89 10.03 14.10
CA GLN A 619 -12.51 10.17 12.76
C GLN A 619 -12.22 11.56 12.18
N GLY A 620 -11.74 12.50 12.99
CA GLY A 620 -11.29 13.82 12.56
C GLY A 620 -9.90 14.14 13.06
N LEU A 621 -9.08 14.75 12.20
CA LEU A 621 -7.81 15.39 12.53
C LEU A 621 -7.90 16.88 12.19
N ALA A 622 -7.81 17.76 13.19
CA ALA A 622 -7.74 19.21 13.00
C ALA A 622 -6.34 19.73 13.29
N ILE A 623 -5.62 20.14 12.25
CA ILE A 623 -4.22 20.63 12.37
C ILE A 623 -3.98 21.82 11.46
N ARG A 624 -2.98 22.63 11.82
CA ARG A 624 -2.54 23.74 10.98
C ARG A 624 -1.61 23.25 9.88
N GLY A 625 -1.60 23.95 8.75
CA GLY A 625 -0.78 23.61 7.59
C GLY A 625 0.71 23.90 7.78
N ASP A 626 1.04 24.77 8.74
CA ASP A 626 2.40 25.19 9.09
C ASP A 626 3.13 24.22 10.05
N ILE A 627 2.52 23.08 10.39
CA ILE A 627 3.19 22.05 11.20
C ILE A 627 4.36 21.40 10.45
N ARG A 628 5.29 20.81 11.19
CA ARG A 628 6.30 19.90 10.63
C ARG A 628 5.79 18.46 10.74
N PRO A 629 5.35 17.82 9.64
CA PRO A 629 4.84 16.46 9.71
C PRO A 629 5.95 15.50 10.18
N PRO A 630 5.63 14.51 11.02
CA PRO A 630 6.59 13.51 11.44
C PRO A 630 6.97 12.59 10.27
N GLY A 631 8.15 11.98 10.32
CA GLY A 631 8.63 11.00 9.33
C GLY A 631 7.89 9.66 9.41
N ILE A 632 6.58 9.66 9.16
CA ILE A 632 5.71 8.48 9.20
C ILE A 632 5.32 8.04 7.79
N ARG A 633 5.24 6.73 7.58
CA ARG A 633 4.71 6.17 6.34
C ARG A 633 3.18 6.26 6.35
N LEU A 634 2.62 7.08 5.46
CA LEU A 634 1.18 7.15 5.27
C LEU A 634 0.64 5.83 4.71
N ARG A 635 -0.56 5.44 5.16
CA ARG A 635 -1.33 4.29 4.66
C ARG A 635 -2.59 4.79 3.98
N GLU A 636 -3.21 3.98 3.13
CA GLU A 636 -4.53 4.31 2.59
C GLU A 636 -5.55 4.47 3.73
N ASN A 637 -6.49 5.40 3.54
CA ASN A 637 -7.54 5.67 4.51
C ASN A 637 -8.49 4.47 4.62
N ASP A 638 -8.92 4.17 5.85
CA ASP A 638 -9.80 3.03 6.10
C ASP A 638 -11.25 3.39 5.69
N PRO A 639 -11.87 2.70 4.72
CA PRO A 639 -13.27 2.95 4.39
C PRO A 639 -14.25 2.67 5.54
N ALA A 640 -13.86 1.88 6.54
CA ALA A 640 -14.66 1.59 7.74
C ALA A 640 -14.68 2.71 8.77
N ALA A 641 -13.58 3.43 8.87
CA ALA A 641 -13.42 4.53 9.81
C ALA A 641 -12.56 5.61 9.17
N PRO A 642 -13.04 6.28 8.10
CA PRO A 642 -12.20 7.20 7.36
C PRO A 642 -11.87 8.38 8.26
N LEU A 643 -10.58 8.63 8.41
CA LEU A 643 -10.08 9.83 9.04
C LEU A 643 -10.30 10.99 8.08
N GLN A 644 -11.00 12.03 8.54
CA GLN A 644 -11.18 13.28 7.81
C GLN A 644 -10.19 14.30 8.33
N LEU A 645 -9.55 15.06 7.43
CA LEU A 645 -8.59 16.08 7.81
C LEU A 645 -9.21 17.45 7.64
N TRP A 646 -9.14 18.25 8.68
CA TRP A 646 -9.28 19.68 8.59
C TRP A 646 -7.90 20.31 8.61
N LEU A 647 -7.45 20.78 7.45
CA LEU A 647 -6.22 21.53 7.32
C LEU A 647 -6.52 23.01 7.41
N MET A 648 -6.02 23.61 8.48
CA MET A 648 -6.14 25.04 8.71
C MET A 648 -5.00 25.73 7.94
N PRO A 649 -5.27 26.66 7.01
CA PRO A 649 -4.19 27.35 6.28
C PRO A 649 -3.23 28.04 7.27
N GLY A 650 -1.95 28.03 6.92
CA GLY A 650 -0.92 28.77 7.65
C GLY A 650 -1.00 30.27 7.33
N GLU A 651 0.13 30.97 7.42
CA GLU A 651 0.22 32.32 6.82
C GLU A 651 0.07 32.28 5.29
N ASP A 652 0.41 31.14 4.67
CA ASP A 652 0.24 30.88 3.25
C ASP A 652 -1.20 30.42 2.91
N VAL A 653 -1.72 30.90 1.77
CA VAL A 653 -3.07 30.56 1.27
C VAL A 653 -3.10 29.18 0.62
N GLU A 654 -1.97 28.67 0.14
CA GLU A 654 -1.87 27.35 -0.51
C GLU A 654 -1.73 26.22 0.53
N PRO A 655 -2.34 25.05 0.28
CA PRO A 655 -2.14 23.89 1.14
C PRO A 655 -0.68 23.46 1.12
N PRO A 656 -0.13 23.00 2.25
CA PRO A 656 1.28 22.65 2.32
C PRO A 656 1.58 21.42 1.46
N LYS A 657 2.73 21.39 0.77
CA LYS A 657 3.11 20.29 -0.16
C LYS A 657 3.00 18.90 0.47
N TRP A 658 3.34 18.77 1.76
CA TRP A 658 3.25 17.50 2.47
C TRP A 658 1.82 16.95 2.56
N SER A 659 0.80 17.82 2.42
CA SER A 659 -0.60 17.43 2.47
C SER A 659 -1.15 16.85 1.16
N GLU A 660 -0.47 17.03 0.03
CA GLU A 660 -0.92 16.56 -1.28
C GLU A 660 -1.03 15.04 -1.39
N ALA A 661 -0.33 14.31 -0.50
CA ALA A 661 -0.39 12.86 -0.42
C ALA A 661 -1.73 12.34 0.15
N PHE A 662 -2.42 13.11 1.00
CA PHE A 662 -3.62 12.66 1.69
C PHE A 662 -4.78 12.36 0.74
N PRO A 663 -5.16 13.23 -0.22
CA PRO A 663 -6.21 12.91 -1.18
C PRO A 663 -5.88 11.69 -2.04
N LYS A 664 -4.61 11.51 -2.42
CA LYS A 664 -4.15 10.33 -3.20
C LYS A 664 -4.26 9.02 -2.43
N LEU A 665 -4.29 9.08 -1.10
CA LEU A 665 -4.47 7.95 -0.20
C LEU A 665 -5.91 7.82 0.32
N GLY A 666 -6.82 8.65 -0.19
CA GLY A 666 -8.25 8.61 0.11
C GLY A 666 -8.68 9.28 1.41
N PHE A 667 -7.82 10.15 1.96
CA PHE A 667 -8.20 11.04 3.05
C PHE A 667 -8.94 12.27 2.49
N PRO A 668 -10.17 12.56 2.94
CA PRO A 668 -10.84 13.80 2.58
C PRO A 668 -10.17 14.93 3.36
N VAL A 669 -9.67 15.91 2.62
CA VAL A 669 -9.03 17.11 3.16
C VAL A 669 -10.00 18.27 2.99
N LEU A 670 -10.40 18.87 4.10
CA LEU A 670 -11.21 20.07 4.19
C LEU A 670 -10.33 21.25 4.58
N SER A 671 -10.66 22.44 4.10
CA SER A 671 -9.98 23.69 4.44
C SER A 671 -10.98 24.70 4.98
N GLY A 672 -10.64 25.40 6.07
CA GLY A 672 -11.54 26.37 6.67
C GLY A 672 -10.88 27.16 7.80
N GLN A 673 -11.52 28.26 8.21
CA GLN A 673 -11.05 29.14 9.28
C GLN A 673 -11.08 28.45 10.66
N VAL A 674 -10.23 28.97 11.55
CA VAL A 674 -9.95 28.40 12.86
C VAL A 674 -10.70 29.19 13.92
N ASP A 675 -11.86 28.66 14.32
CA ASP A 675 -12.36 28.95 15.66
C ASP A 675 -12.78 27.64 16.36
N PRO A 676 -12.75 27.62 17.70
CA PRO A 676 -13.19 26.46 18.47
C PRO A 676 -14.60 25.97 18.10
N ALA A 677 -15.53 26.86 17.74
CA ALA A 677 -16.90 26.47 17.41
C ALA A 677 -16.96 25.69 16.09
N ALA A 678 -16.20 26.09 15.08
CA ALA A 678 -16.12 25.41 13.78
C ALA A 678 -15.53 24.00 13.93
N ILE A 679 -14.43 23.85 14.68
CA ILE A 679 -13.79 22.55 14.91
C ILE A 679 -14.76 21.59 15.61
N LEU A 680 -15.46 22.06 16.64
CA LEU A 680 -16.36 21.21 17.40
C LEU A 680 -17.66 20.90 16.65
N ALA A 681 -18.21 21.86 15.89
CA ALA A 681 -19.35 21.62 15.01
C ALA A 681 -19.00 20.57 13.94
N TRP A 682 -17.81 20.68 13.34
CA TRP A 682 -17.30 19.68 12.42
C TRP A 682 -17.10 18.32 13.07
N GLY A 683 -16.49 18.27 14.25
CA GLY A 683 -16.32 17.02 15.01
C GLY A 683 -17.65 16.30 15.25
N ARG A 684 -18.72 17.06 15.52
CA ARG A 684 -20.07 16.49 15.67
C ARG A 684 -20.61 15.94 14.34
N SER A 685 -20.32 16.61 13.23
CA SER A 685 -20.76 16.22 11.89
C SER A 685 -20.13 14.91 11.39
N LEU A 686 -19.03 14.45 11.98
CA LEU A 686 -18.35 13.22 11.59
C LEU A 686 -19.26 11.98 11.73
N ALA A 687 -20.30 12.05 12.57
CA ALA A 687 -21.30 10.99 12.69
C ALA A 687 -22.27 10.90 11.49
N THR A 688 -22.34 11.93 10.65
CA THR A 688 -23.22 11.92 9.48
C THR A 688 -22.74 10.89 8.44
N LEU A 689 -23.71 10.22 7.83
CA LEU A 689 -23.51 9.32 6.70
C LEU A 689 -23.47 10.09 5.40
#